data_AF-A0A533VEU2-F1
#
_entry.id   AF-A0A533VEU2-F1
#
_cell.length_a   1.000
_cell.length_b   1.000
_cell.length_c   1.000
_cell.angle_alpha   90.00
_cell.angle_beta   90.00
_cell.angle_gamma   90.00
#
_symmetry.space_group_name_H-M   'P 1'
#
loop_
_entity.id
_entity.type
_entity.pdbx_description
1 polymer ?
#
loop_
_entity_poly.entity_id
_entity_poly.type
_entity_poly.pdbx_seq_one_letter_code
_entity_poly.pdbx_strand_id
1 'polypeptide(L)'
;MFFSGMLSSYVFGIQLALNYAIHDEFDFLYFIFTIFSVLGTIWGMMAFREFTRSSDRVNKTRTLACQINPRIGKYEYKSYNPETHEFEDGYIPFGPIDFWDPATYAPEWVDKGKYWHVLLGLQVQNIELILQVVKDDDLINTRIRNVATTERENIRFPWSKNGSNRFRYRVKIPQWAVMRADYQGTKSNNREGVGTNREIGKLNRNIVLLVDEIIERERFRIKYPWKITGLWIYLYKSLPIKIIYNEILENLPGFRKSIVKEANETLADIREDRLILAILDVAKSKGLNETRIEKISTLIRFLDGVYSDIGLGEGSTEYHNFHHSLEVSYMSLKMLPTQINNYRFSADEIEIMLVAALLHDYDPLQFTYNGNSSKPESTSYPKSGSTIQPSIGPRVHRTIETIHRYQIHDVYFKLDQAELERVFKNFSFKLKSRQPDIQAPLIGIEKSDKSLVVEALIWRTDFPYFKQETAQEMFKKLLSELRAKGHDIEKINILSEVLWLSDLSVTYMGSDPIRAWNRVTNLYDELFLPKLEAVSRTDSYFSDFADTHLFQELMRMKGFPDVFKNRWNSVYQFFHEGNPSTILIRTITNARKSFLKINMVIGYFKGEFIYQLANDIGAEFFIGIGEDQNEIYYAKSKFMELEPQNASVFWGNPIKLLPNIPDDSIDNFIINMPKSVQLEILTNTSSLVSLISTIRAKLTDTGTLRIVSDIPKVGDLFNTLYKEILSKGFVDCSGGTNSYFYSKLNLASLSYYSNPYLLSFCLHRPK
;
A
#
# COMPACT_ATOMS: atom_id res chain seq x y z
N MET A 1 34.65 21.68 3.78
CA MET A 1 34.69 21.72 2.30
C MET A 1 34.54 23.13 1.76
N PHE A 2 33.43 23.86 1.95
CA PHE A 2 33.29 25.24 1.43
C PHE A 2 34.44 26.18 1.84
N PHE A 3 34.64 26.42 3.14
CA PHE A 3 35.70 27.31 3.63
C PHE A 3 37.10 26.82 3.24
N SER A 4 37.34 25.51 3.36
CA SER A 4 38.62 24.90 2.97
C SER A 4 38.91 25.04 1.48
N GLY A 5 37.91 24.87 0.62
CA GLY A 5 38.01 25.05 -0.82
C GLY A 5 38.23 26.51 -1.20
N MET A 6 37.55 27.44 -0.52
CA MET A 6 37.72 28.88 -0.74
C MET A 6 39.14 29.34 -0.36
N LEU A 7 39.63 28.93 0.80
CA LEU A 7 41.01 29.19 1.24
C LEU A 7 42.04 28.56 0.30
N SER A 8 41.82 27.32 -0.12
CA SER A 8 42.69 26.60 -1.04
C SER A 8 42.72 27.25 -2.43
N SER A 9 41.55 27.69 -2.94
CA SER A 9 41.45 28.41 -4.22
C SER A 9 42.19 29.74 -4.16
N TYR A 10 42.12 30.43 -3.02
CA TYR A 10 42.84 31.67 -2.78
C TYR A 10 44.36 31.44 -2.76
N VAL A 11 44.84 30.46 -2.00
CA VAL A 11 46.28 30.16 -1.86
C VAL A 11 46.89 29.69 -3.18
N PHE A 12 46.31 28.67 -3.82
CA PHE A 12 46.85 28.12 -5.07
C PHE A 12 46.59 29.02 -6.27
N GLY A 13 45.47 29.74 -6.30
CA GLY A 13 45.14 30.69 -7.37
C GLY A 13 46.05 31.92 -7.36
N ILE A 14 46.40 32.44 -6.18
CA ILE A 14 47.39 33.52 -6.05
C ILE A 14 48.77 33.03 -6.47
N GLN A 15 49.18 31.83 -6.05
CA GLN A 15 50.48 31.29 -6.44
C GLN A 15 50.58 31.06 -7.95
N LEU A 16 49.51 30.55 -8.58
CA LEU A 16 49.42 30.42 -10.03
C LEU A 16 49.53 31.78 -10.73
N ALA A 17 48.78 32.78 -10.27
CA ALA A 17 48.77 34.12 -10.86
C ALA A 17 50.12 34.83 -10.69
N LEU A 18 50.77 34.69 -9.53
CA LEU A 18 52.10 35.27 -9.27
C LEU A 18 53.18 34.56 -10.09
N ASN A 19 53.16 33.24 -10.19
CA ASN A 19 54.11 32.50 -11.02
C ASN A 19 54.00 32.90 -12.49
N TYR A 20 52.77 32.98 -13.01
CA TYR A 20 52.52 33.43 -14.37
C TYR A 20 52.91 34.91 -14.57
N ALA A 21 52.55 35.81 -13.65
CA ALA A 21 52.82 37.24 -13.81
C ALA A 21 54.29 37.64 -13.66
N ILE A 22 55.06 36.92 -12.82
CA ILE A 22 56.45 37.25 -12.52
C ILE A 22 57.42 36.46 -13.41
N HIS A 23 57.11 35.20 -13.74
CA HIS A 23 58.03 34.29 -14.41
C HIS A 23 57.55 33.85 -15.81
N ASP A 24 56.34 34.23 -16.23
CA ASP A 24 55.69 33.79 -17.49
C ASP A 24 55.58 32.25 -17.61
N GLU A 25 55.67 31.55 -16.48
CA GLU A 25 55.59 30.10 -16.38
C GLU A 25 54.20 29.67 -15.93
N PHE A 26 53.55 28.82 -16.73
CA PHE A 26 52.27 28.23 -16.39
C PHE A 26 52.46 26.93 -15.60
N ASP A 27 52.20 26.99 -14.29
CA ASP A 27 52.29 25.82 -13.43
C ASP A 27 51.00 24.98 -13.47
N PHE A 28 51.07 23.86 -14.19
CA PHE A 28 49.95 22.92 -14.31
C PHE A 28 49.49 22.34 -12.97
N LEU A 29 50.38 22.15 -11.98
CA LEU A 29 49.97 21.66 -10.67
C LEU A 29 49.12 22.71 -9.95
N TYR A 30 49.58 23.97 -9.88
CA TYR A 30 48.80 25.04 -9.24
C TYR A 30 47.47 25.29 -9.96
N PHE A 31 47.44 25.17 -11.30
CA PHE A 31 46.20 25.26 -12.06
C PHE A 31 45.22 24.13 -11.71
N ILE A 32 45.67 22.88 -11.69
CA ILE A 32 44.85 21.73 -11.33
C ILE A 32 44.32 21.88 -9.89
N PHE A 33 45.19 22.22 -8.92
CA PHE A 33 44.77 22.42 -7.53
C PHE A 33 43.79 23.59 -7.38
N THR A 34 43.96 24.68 -8.13
CA THR A 34 43.02 25.81 -8.15
C THR A 34 41.66 25.38 -8.69
N ILE A 35 41.62 24.67 -9.83
CA ILE A 35 40.35 24.16 -10.40
C ILE A 35 39.65 23.21 -9.44
N PHE A 36 40.35 22.22 -8.88
CA PHE A 36 39.75 21.29 -7.92
C PHE A 36 39.27 21.99 -6.65
N SER A 37 39.95 23.06 -6.21
CA SER A 37 39.55 23.86 -5.06
C SER A 37 38.29 24.69 -5.35
N VAL A 38 38.18 25.27 -6.54
CA VAL A 38 37.00 26.02 -7.00
C VAL A 38 35.80 25.07 -7.12
N LEU A 39 35.98 23.91 -7.77
CA LEU A 39 34.95 22.87 -7.86
C LEU A 39 34.54 22.36 -6.47
N GLY A 40 35.50 22.14 -5.56
CA GLY A 40 35.23 21.77 -4.17
C GLY A 40 34.47 22.84 -3.39
N THR A 41 34.67 24.13 -3.71
CA THR A 41 33.94 25.26 -3.13
C THR A 41 32.50 25.28 -3.61
N ILE A 42 32.28 25.18 -4.93
CA ILE A 42 30.95 25.11 -5.55
C ILE A 42 30.18 23.92 -4.98
N TRP A 43 30.82 22.74 -4.93
CA TRP A 43 30.24 21.54 -4.34
C TRP A 43 29.89 21.77 -2.86
N GLY A 44 30.80 22.32 -2.07
CA GLY A 44 30.58 22.62 -0.66
C GLY A 44 29.37 23.55 -0.43
N MET A 45 29.24 24.61 -1.23
CA MET A 45 28.13 25.57 -1.17
C MET A 45 26.80 24.92 -1.56
N MET A 46 26.80 24.15 -2.64
CA MET A 46 25.65 23.43 -3.14
C MET A 46 25.16 22.34 -2.18
N ALA A 47 26.08 21.56 -1.59
CA ALA A 47 25.76 20.59 -0.55
C ALA A 47 25.18 21.28 0.68
N PHE A 48 25.78 22.40 1.14
CA PHE A 48 25.25 23.18 2.27
C PHE A 48 23.81 23.64 2.03
N ARG A 49 23.50 24.12 0.83
CA ARG A 49 22.13 24.53 0.44
C ARG A 49 21.15 23.37 0.55
N GLU A 50 21.49 22.18 0.06
CA GLU A 50 20.58 21.02 0.11
C GLU A 50 20.37 20.50 1.53
N PHE A 51 21.43 20.37 2.33
CA PHE A 51 21.29 19.96 3.73
C PHE A 51 20.50 21.00 4.55
N THR A 52 20.64 22.29 4.26
CA THR A 52 19.83 23.35 4.89
C THR A 52 18.37 23.26 4.46
N ARG A 53 18.10 23.06 3.17
CA ARG A 53 16.73 22.89 2.63
C ARG A 53 16.02 21.69 3.26
N SER A 54 16.73 20.57 3.39
CA SER A 54 16.24 19.37 4.08
C SER A 54 15.88 19.70 5.54
N SER A 55 16.82 20.26 6.32
CA SER A 55 16.58 20.68 7.71
C SER A 55 15.38 21.62 7.84
N ASP A 56 15.27 22.63 6.97
CA ASP A 56 14.15 23.56 6.97
C ASP A 56 12.82 22.86 6.68
N ARG A 57 12.80 21.90 5.76
CA ARG A 57 11.60 21.09 5.47
C ARG A 57 11.18 20.31 6.71
N VAL A 58 12.11 19.64 7.39
CA VAL A 58 11.83 18.89 8.63
C VAL A 58 11.19 19.79 9.67
N ASN A 59 11.82 20.93 9.97
CA ASN A 59 11.34 21.85 10.99
C ASN A 59 9.97 22.47 10.63
N LYS A 60 9.77 22.85 9.36
CA LYS A 60 8.48 23.38 8.88
C LYS A 60 7.38 22.34 8.97
N THR A 61 7.66 21.10 8.56
CA THR A 61 6.71 19.99 8.61
C THR A 61 6.31 19.69 10.05
N ARG A 62 7.29 19.58 10.95
CA ARG A 62 7.07 19.37 12.38
C ARG A 62 6.23 20.49 13.00
N THR A 63 6.59 21.75 12.76
CA THR A 63 5.82 22.89 13.29
C THR A 63 4.38 22.87 12.80
N LEU A 64 4.17 22.60 11.51
CA LEU A 64 2.84 22.54 10.91
C LEU A 64 2.02 21.35 11.45
N ALA A 65 2.66 20.19 11.63
CA ALA A 65 2.05 19.03 12.27
C ALA A 65 1.58 19.36 13.70
N CYS A 66 2.42 20.01 14.49
CA CYS A 66 2.09 20.44 15.85
C CYS A 66 1.01 21.54 15.89
N GLN A 67 0.90 22.39 14.86
CA GLN A 67 -0.18 23.36 14.74
C GLN A 67 -1.53 22.67 14.47
N ILE A 68 -1.53 21.61 13.65
CA ILE A 68 -2.74 20.85 13.31
C ILE A 68 -3.16 19.93 14.46
N ASN A 69 -2.20 19.25 15.09
CA ASN A 69 -2.42 18.42 16.27
C ASN A 69 -1.35 18.74 17.34
N PRO A 70 -1.66 19.57 18.35
CA PRO A 70 -0.70 19.97 19.39
C PRO A 70 -0.11 18.85 20.23
N ARG A 71 -0.73 17.66 20.22
CA ARG A 71 -0.24 16.45 20.92
C ARG A 71 0.66 15.57 20.05
N ILE A 72 0.72 15.79 18.74
CA ILE A 72 1.57 14.98 17.85
C ILE A 72 3.05 15.12 18.24
N GLY A 73 3.77 14.00 18.28
CA GLY A 73 5.15 13.93 18.77
C GLY A 73 5.26 13.76 20.29
N LYS A 74 4.15 13.83 21.04
CA LYS A 74 4.09 13.66 22.49
C LYS A 74 3.16 12.52 22.93
N TYR A 75 2.44 11.87 22.01
CA TYR A 75 1.54 10.78 22.38
C TYR A 75 2.32 9.68 23.09
N GLU A 76 1.79 9.24 24.22
CA GLU A 76 2.32 8.06 24.88
C GLU A 76 1.65 6.84 24.26
N TYR A 77 2.46 5.98 23.66
CA TYR A 77 1.99 4.72 23.13
C TYR A 77 3.06 3.68 23.40
N LYS A 78 2.65 2.51 23.85
CA LYS A 78 3.54 1.39 24.12
C LYS A 78 3.08 0.18 23.34
N SER A 79 4.05 -0.52 22.81
CA SER A 79 3.85 -1.70 22.01
C SER A 79 4.37 -2.95 22.73
N TYR A 80 3.54 -3.97 22.95
CA TYR A 80 3.92 -5.24 23.56
C TYR A 80 4.90 -6.05 22.69
N ASN A 81 6.20 -6.05 22.99
CA ASN A 81 7.14 -6.88 22.24
C ASN A 81 6.93 -8.37 22.57
N PRO A 82 6.53 -9.20 21.57
CA PRO A 82 6.25 -10.61 21.77
C PRO A 82 7.49 -11.46 22.07
N GLU A 83 8.67 -10.99 21.69
CA GLU A 83 9.95 -11.69 21.87
C GLU A 83 10.55 -11.44 23.25
N THR A 84 10.38 -10.23 23.79
CA THR A 84 10.86 -9.88 25.14
C THR A 84 9.79 -10.01 26.21
N HIS A 85 8.51 -10.15 25.81
CA HIS A 85 7.33 -10.11 26.68
C HIS A 85 7.18 -8.80 27.47
N GLU A 86 7.79 -7.71 27.01
CA GLU A 86 7.77 -6.39 27.65
C GLU A 86 7.11 -5.35 26.74
N PHE A 87 6.49 -4.33 27.34
CA PHE A 87 5.98 -3.19 26.60
C PHE A 87 7.11 -2.22 26.27
N GLU A 88 7.39 -2.03 24.98
CA GLU A 88 8.35 -1.06 24.46
C GLU A 88 7.68 0.28 24.17
N ASP A 89 8.39 1.39 24.35
CA ASP A 89 7.88 2.71 23.98
C ASP A 89 7.76 2.87 22.46
N GLY A 90 6.71 3.56 22.01
CA GLY A 90 6.43 3.80 20.60
C GLY A 90 5.46 2.78 19.98
N TYR A 91 5.07 3.04 18.73
CA TYR A 91 4.19 2.17 17.94
C TYR A 91 5.00 1.24 17.04
N ILE A 92 4.86 -0.06 17.27
CA ILE A 92 5.44 -1.17 16.50
C ILE A 92 4.31 -2.21 16.35
N PRO A 93 3.77 -2.44 15.14
CA PRO A 93 2.76 -3.48 14.96
C PRO A 93 3.38 -4.86 15.20
N PHE A 94 2.74 -5.69 16.03
CA PHE A 94 3.27 -7.02 16.40
C PHE A 94 3.14 -8.05 15.30
N GLY A 95 2.35 -7.76 14.28
CA GLY A 95 2.26 -8.61 13.11
C GLY A 95 1.32 -8.10 12.05
N PRO A 96 1.25 -8.85 10.93
CA PRO A 96 0.43 -8.50 9.80
C PRO A 96 -1.03 -8.29 10.21
N ILE A 97 -1.66 -9.16 11.00
CA ILE A 97 -3.09 -9.00 11.32
C ILE A 97 -3.37 -7.77 12.22
N ASP A 98 -2.50 -7.40 13.17
CA ASP A 98 -2.67 -6.18 13.98
C ASP A 98 -2.53 -4.89 13.15
N PHE A 99 -1.70 -4.96 12.11
CA PHE A 99 -1.58 -3.89 11.14
C PHE A 99 -2.76 -3.90 10.15
N TRP A 100 -3.24 -5.08 9.77
CA TRP A 100 -4.20 -5.29 8.66
C TRP A 100 -5.66 -5.21 9.10
N ASP A 101 -5.97 -5.45 10.37
CA ASP A 101 -7.32 -5.28 10.92
C ASP A 101 -7.48 -3.84 11.47
N PRO A 102 -8.43 -3.04 10.96
CA PRO A 102 -8.75 -1.73 11.54
C PRO A 102 -9.30 -1.81 12.97
N ALA A 103 -9.82 -2.97 13.39
CA ALA A 103 -10.34 -3.21 14.74
C ALA A 103 -9.22 -3.52 15.76
N THR A 104 -8.01 -3.86 15.30
CA THR A 104 -6.82 -3.90 16.16
C THR A 104 -6.22 -2.49 16.31
N TYR A 105 -5.80 -2.20 17.54
CA TYR A 105 -5.63 -0.87 18.10
C TYR A 105 -4.40 -0.13 17.56
N ALA A 106 -4.41 0.29 16.29
CA ALA A 106 -3.53 1.38 15.86
C ALA A 106 -4.04 2.71 16.45
N PRO A 107 -3.17 3.58 16.96
CA PRO A 107 -3.59 4.88 17.46
C PRO A 107 -4.32 5.68 16.39
N GLU A 108 -5.36 6.45 16.77
CA GLU A 108 -6.12 7.30 15.83
C GLU A 108 -5.23 8.29 15.07
N TRP A 109 -4.12 8.71 15.67
CA TRP A 109 -3.17 9.63 15.05
C TRP A 109 -2.27 8.97 13.99
N VAL A 110 -2.21 7.63 13.90
CA VAL A 110 -1.39 6.89 12.93
C VAL A 110 -2.15 6.67 11.62
N ASP A 111 -1.50 7.02 10.52
CA ASP A 111 -1.84 6.58 9.18
C ASP A 111 -1.06 5.30 8.85
N LYS A 112 -1.79 4.17 8.80
CA LYS A 112 -1.24 2.86 8.45
C LYS A 112 -0.63 2.87 7.03
N GLY A 113 -1.27 3.51 6.07
CA GLY A 113 -0.74 3.61 4.70
C GLY A 113 0.63 4.29 4.63
N LYS A 114 0.79 5.42 5.34
CA LYS A 114 2.08 6.13 5.42
C LYS A 114 3.15 5.30 6.15
N TYR A 115 2.77 4.63 7.24
CA TYR A 115 3.67 3.70 7.94
C TYR A 115 4.16 2.58 7.01
N TRP A 116 3.24 1.97 6.27
CA TRP A 116 3.54 0.88 5.33
C TRP A 116 4.49 1.33 4.23
N HIS A 117 4.24 2.51 3.66
CA HIS A 117 5.08 3.10 2.63
C HIS A 117 6.54 3.28 3.09
N VAL A 118 6.75 3.77 4.33
CA VAL A 118 8.09 3.86 4.92
C VAL A 118 8.72 2.47 5.08
N LEU A 119 7.98 1.51 5.64
CA LEU A 119 8.50 0.16 5.90
C LEU A 119 8.92 -0.55 4.61
N LEU A 120 8.08 -0.53 3.57
CA LEU A 120 8.38 -1.12 2.27
C LEU A 120 9.55 -0.41 1.57
N GLY A 121 9.60 0.93 1.63
CA GLY A 121 10.70 1.69 1.05
C GLY A 121 12.06 1.35 1.65
N LEU A 122 12.08 1.00 2.93
CA LEU A 122 13.29 0.60 3.66
C LEU A 122 13.67 -0.87 3.50
N GLN A 123 12.79 -1.70 2.94
CA GLN A 123 13.02 -3.13 2.83
C GLN A 123 14.22 -3.45 1.93
N VAL A 124 15.09 -4.34 2.43
CA VAL A 124 16.26 -4.86 1.71
C VAL A 124 16.23 -6.39 1.79
N GLN A 125 16.54 -7.06 0.69
CA GLN A 125 16.55 -8.52 0.63
C GLN A 125 17.48 -9.10 1.69
N ASN A 126 17.02 -10.16 2.36
CA ASN A 126 17.76 -10.90 3.39
C ASN A 126 18.17 -10.07 4.62
N ILE A 127 17.52 -8.92 4.86
CA ILE A 127 17.73 -8.09 6.05
C ILE A 127 16.42 -7.97 6.82
N GLU A 128 16.49 -8.22 8.12
CA GLU A 128 15.36 -8.06 9.02
C GLU A 128 15.24 -6.60 9.47
N LEU A 129 14.03 -6.04 9.36
CA LEU A 129 13.74 -4.62 9.58
C LEU A 129 12.52 -4.46 10.50
N ILE A 130 12.63 -3.59 11.50
CA ILE A 130 11.51 -3.09 12.30
C ILE A 130 11.42 -1.58 12.14
N LEU A 131 10.22 -1.07 11.88
CA LEU A 131 9.93 0.37 11.92
C LEU A 131 9.19 0.71 13.23
N GLN A 132 9.76 1.61 14.02
CA GLN A 132 9.24 2.03 15.31
C GLN A 132 8.87 3.52 15.25
N VAL A 133 7.64 3.86 15.61
CA VAL A 133 7.20 5.26 15.68
C VAL A 133 7.34 5.77 17.11
N VAL A 134 8.18 6.76 17.34
CA VAL A 134 8.57 7.24 18.67
C VAL A 134 8.19 8.69 18.91
N LYS A 135 8.20 9.13 20.18
CA LYS A 135 8.02 10.55 20.51
C LYS A 135 9.18 11.37 19.96
N ASP A 136 8.96 12.66 19.78
CA ASP A 136 10.00 13.56 19.28
C ASP A 136 11.19 13.64 20.24
N ASP A 137 10.96 13.56 21.55
CA ASP A 137 12.01 13.63 22.57
C ASP A 137 12.87 12.36 22.64
N ASP A 138 12.35 11.21 22.17
CA ASP A 138 13.06 9.94 22.14
C ASP A 138 14.10 9.89 21.01
N LEU A 139 14.02 10.83 20.06
CA LEU A 139 15.01 11.02 19.01
C LEU A 139 16.18 11.89 19.53
N ILE A 140 16.94 11.37 20.51
CA ILE A 140 18.05 12.07 21.17
C ILE A 140 19.27 12.15 20.21
N ASN A 141 19.24 13.09 19.27
CA ASN A 141 20.37 13.69 18.50
C ASN A 141 19.90 14.42 17.21
N THR A 142 18.60 14.61 17.04
CA THR A 142 18.00 14.95 15.74
C THR A 142 17.58 16.41 15.58
N ARG A 143 17.57 17.19 16.67
CA ARG A 143 16.95 18.54 16.76
C ARG A 143 17.36 19.55 15.68
N ILE A 144 18.37 19.25 14.86
CA ILE A 144 18.81 20.13 13.77
C ILE A 144 18.90 19.43 12.39
N ARG A 145 18.96 18.08 12.25
CA ARG A 145 19.28 17.48 10.92
C ARG A 145 18.73 16.08 10.55
N ASN A 146 18.27 15.25 11.49
CA ASN A 146 17.99 13.83 11.20
C ASN A 146 16.56 13.46 11.56
N VAL A 147 15.70 13.15 10.59
CA VAL A 147 14.30 12.81 10.88
C VAL A 147 14.16 11.44 11.52
N ALA A 148 15.02 10.49 11.14
CA ALA A 148 14.99 9.11 11.59
C ALA A 148 16.35 8.66 12.13
N THR A 149 16.33 7.65 12.99
CA THR A 149 17.54 6.97 13.47
C THR A 149 17.43 5.48 13.17
N THR A 150 18.54 4.89 12.72
CA THR A 150 18.64 3.44 12.51
C THR A 150 19.59 2.86 13.54
N GLU A 151 19.15 1.83 14.25
CA GLU A 151 19.93 1.08 15.22
C GLU A 151 20.10 -0.35 14.72
N ARG A 152 21.30 -0.90 14.86
CA ARG A 152 21.58 -2.29 14.52
C ARG A 152 21.55 -3.10 15.80
N GLU A 153 20.52 -3.93 15.93
CA GLU A 153 20.31 -4.79 17.09
C GLU A 153 20.93 -6.17 16.82
N ASN A 154 21.74 -6.63 17.78
CA ASN A 154 22.16 -8.02 17.82
C ASN A 154 21.02 -8.83 18.42
N ILE A 155 20.40 -9.70 17.61
CA ILE A 155 19.44 -10.65 18.15
C ILE A 155 20.24 -11.77 18.79
N ARG A 156 20.34 -11.73 20.12
CA ARG A 156 20.83 -12.86 20.91
C ARG A 156 19.62 -13.61 21.44
N PHE A 157 19.32 -14.75 20.83
CA PHE A 157 18.35 -15.68 21.38
C PHE A 157 18.91 -16.26 22.69
N PRO A 158 18.20 -16.15 23.84
CA PRO A 158 18.68 -16.65 25.13
C PRO A 158 19.07 -18.13 25.14
N TRP A 159 18.53 -18.90 24.20
CA TRP A 159 18.65 -20.36 24.12
C TRP A 159 19.62 -20.88 23.04
N SER A 160 20.22 -20.01 22.22
CA SER A 160 21.11 -20.46 21.15
C SER A 160 22.56 -20.61 21.62
N LYS A 161 22.95 -21.82 22.04
CA LYS A 161 24.34 -22.10 22.48
C LYS A 161 25.39 -21.96 21.36
N ASN A 162 24.99 -22.01 20.09
CA ASN A 162 25.86 -21.84 18.90
C ASN A 162 25.28 -20.86 17.86
N GLY A 163 24.58 -19.80 18.29
CA GLY A 163 23.85 -18.91 17.37
C GLY A 163 24.75 -18.07 16.47
N SER A 164 24.55 -18.15 15.16
CA SER A 164 25.03 -17.11 14.25
C SER A 164 24.47 -15.76 14.71
N ASN A 165 25.30 -14.74 14.89
CA ASN A 165 24.84 -13.39 15.16
C ASN A 165 23.93 -12.93 14.00
N ARG A 166 22.61 -12.95 14.21
CA ARG A 166 21.65 -12.32 13.31
C ARG A 166 21.48 -10.87 13.75
N PHE A 167 21.39 -9.99 12.76
CA PHE A 167 21.24 -8.57 12.97
C PHE A 167 19.90 -8.13 12.44
N ARG A 168 19.17 -7.38 13.26
CA ARG A 168 17.96 -6.69 12.88
C ARG A 168 18.23 -5.21 12.88
N TYR A 169 17.69 -4.51 11.89
CA TYR A 169 17.75 -3.06 11.82
C TYR A 169 16.44 -2.50 12.38
N ARG A 170 16.53 -1.66 13.40
CA ARG A 170 15.40 -0.93 13.94
C ARG A 170 15.48 0.52 13.49
N VAL A 171 14.48 0.99 12.76
CA VAL A 171 14.39 2.37 12.28
C VAL A 171 13.35 3.09 13.12
N LYS A 172 13.78 4.12 13.85
CA LYS A 172 12.91 4.99 14.65
C LYS A 172 12.54 6.22 13.83
N ILE A 173 11.24 6.49 13.71
CA ILE A 173 10.68 7.67 13.04
C ILE A 173 9.74 8.43 13.99
N PRO A 174 9.56 9.75 13.81
CA PRO A 174 8.70 10.52 14.69
C PRO A 174 7.22 10.34 14.34
N GLN A 175 6.34 10.53 15.31
CA GLN A 175 4.89 10.39 15.16
C GLN A 175 4.30 11.19 14.00
N TRP A 176 4.78 12.42 13.80
CA TRP A 176 4.28 13.30 12.74
C TRP A 176 4.68 12.86 11.32
N ALA A 177 5.65 11.95 11.15
CA ALA A 177 6.01 11.41 9.83
C ALA A 177 4.98 10.43 9.29
N VAL A 178 4.16 9.84 10.16
CA VAL A 178 3.09 8.88 9.82
C VAL A 178 1.75 9.36 10.36
N MET A 179 1.59 10.66 10.57
CA MET A 179 0.34 11.16 11.12
C MET A 179 -0.80 11.09 10.09
N ARG A 180 -1.97 10.73 10.59
CA ARG A 180 -3.23 10.96 9.89
C ARG A 180 -3.54 12.46 9.94
N ALA A 181 -3.56 13.08 8.77
CA ALA A 181 -3.83 14.51 8.60
C ALA A 181 -5.07 14.68 7.73
N ASP A 182 -6.17 14.01 8.11
CA ASP A 182 -7.43 14.00 7.39
C ASP A 182 -8.38 15.10 7.86
N TYR A 183 -9.35 15.41 7.01
CA TYR A 183 -10.30 16.52 7.21
C TYR A 183 -11.24 16.27 8.41
N GLN A 184 -11.58 15.00 8.69
CA GLN A 184 -12.55 14.61 9.72
C GLN A 184 -11.91 14.41 11.11
N GLY A 185 -10.74 13.76 11.19
CA GLY A 185 -10.05 13.47 12.45
C GLY A 185 -9.33 14.66 13.07
N THR A 186 -8.89 15.62 12.26
CA THR A 186 -8.17 16.81 12.77
C THR A 186 -9.09 17.83 13.45
N LYS A 187 -10.40 17.89 13.16
CA LYS A 187 -11.30 18.87 13.80
C LYS A 187 -11.88 18.46 15.15
N SER A 188 -11.99 17.16 15.45
CA SER A 188 -12.43 16.70 16.77
C SER A 188 -11.43 17.09 17.87
N ASN A 189 -10.14 17.15 17.53
CA ASN A 189 -9.06 17.51 18.46
C ASN A 189 -8.58 18.96 18.35
N ASN A 190 -9.00 19.72 17.33
CA ASN A 190 -8.56 21.09 17.08
C ASN A 190 -9.65 22.10 17.47
N ARG A 191 -9.79 22.33 18.78
CA ARG A 191 -10.79 23.24 19.38
C ARG A 191 -10.68 24.70 18.92
N GLU A 192 -9.56 25.09 18.30
CA GLU A 192 -9.25 26.48 17.90
C GLU A 192 -9.45 26.74 16.41
N GLY A 193 -9.78 25.73 15.58
CA GLY A 193 -10.03 25.92 14.14
C GLY A 193 -8.79 26.32 13.32
N VAL A 194 -7.59 25.96 13.78
CA VAL A 194 -6.30 26.51 13.31
C VAL A 194 -5.76 25.88 12.01
N GLY A 195 -6.36 24.80 11.50
CA GLY A 195 -5.92 24.18 10.24
C GLY A 195 -6.85 24.47 9.07
N THR A 196 -6.42 25.30 8.11
CA THR A 196 -7.08 25.40 6.79
C THR A 196 -6.80 24.16 5.94
N ASN A 197 -7.69 23.80 5.02
CA ASN A 197 -7.45 22.69 4.06
C ASN A 197 -6.11 22.81 3.33
N ARG A 198 -5.72 24.05 3.05
CA ARG A 198 -4.44 24.40 2.44
C ARG A 198 -3.24 24.04 3.33
N GLU A 199 -3.34 24.20 4.64
CA GLU A 199 -2.30 23.81 5.59
C GLU A 199 -2.21 22.29 5.72
N ILE A 200 -3.35 21.60 5.72
CA ILE A 200 -3.42 20.14 5.68
C ILE A 200 -2.76 19.60 4.40
N GLY A 201 -3.12 20.15 3.22
CA GLY A 201 -2.50 19.78 1.94
C GLY A 201 -0.99 20.03 1.93
N LYS A 202 -0.54 21.20 2.43
CA LYS A 202 0.90 21.48 2.58
C LYS A 202 1.59 20.49 3.51
N LEU A 203 0.96 20.10 4.61
CA LEU A 203 1.49 19.13 5.55
C LEU A 203 1.65 17.76 4.89
N ASN A 204 0.59 17.24 4.25
CA ASN A 204 0.60 15.96 3.57
C ASN A 204 1.71 15.88 2.51
N ARG A 205 1.80 16.89 1.65
CA ARG A 205 2.88 16.99 0.65
C ARG A 205 4.26 17.00 1.28
N ASN A 206 4.45 17.77 2.36
CA ASN A 206 5.72 17.81 3.06
C ASN A 206 6.08 16.47 3.73
N ILE A 207 5.09 15.73 4.25
CA ILE A 207 5.27 14.39 4.81
C ILE A 207 5.75 13.41 3.73
N VAL A 208 5.15 13.41 2.53
CA VAL A 208 5.61 12.54 1.43
C VAL A 208 7.08 12.80 1.09
N LEU A 209 7.44 14.08 0.87
CA LEU A 209 8.82 14.48 0.57
C LEU A 209 9.81 14.15 1.70
N LEU A 210 9.34 14.11 2.94
CA LEU A 210 10.11 13.74 4.11
C LEU A 210 10.29 12.22 4.20
N VAL A 211 9.24 11.45 3.92
CA VAL A 211 9.29 9.99 3.91
C VAL A 211 10.25 9.49 2.83
N ASP A 212 10.20 10.05 1.63
CA ASP A 212 11.21 9.76 0.59
C ASP A 212 12.62 10.02 1.10
N GLU A 213 12.80 11.13 1.84
CA GLU A 213 14.09 11.48 2.39
C GLU A 213 14.58 10.52 3.48
N ILE A 214 13.65 10.00 4.31
CA ILE A 214 13.92 8.94 5.29
C ILE A 214 14.31 7.66 4.56
N ILE A 215 13.50 7.24 3.57
CA ILE A 215 13.72 6.01 2.79
C ILE A 215 15.07 6.07 2.10
N GLU A 216 15.34 7.11 1.32
CA GLU A 216 16.62 7.27 0.61
C GLU A 216 17.78 7.13 1.60
N ARG A 217 17.74 7.85 2.71
CA ARG A 217 18.85 7.92 3.66
C ARG A 217 19.05 6.63 4.45
N GLU A 218 17.99 6.11 5.06
CA GLU A 218 18.09 4.98 5.98
C GLU A 218 18.21 3.65 5.21
N ARG A 219 17.64 3.52 4.01
CA ARG A 219 17.87 2.35 3.14
C ARG A 219 19.34 2.15 2.79
N PHE A 220 20.09 3.23 2.53
CA PHE A 220 21.54 3.14 2.31
C PHE A 220 22.29 2.65 3.57
N ARG A 221 21.86 3.08 4.76
CA ARG A 221 22.46 2.65 6.05
C ARG A 221 22.16 1.19 6.39
N ILE A 222 21.00 0.71 5.98
CA ILE A 222 20.62 -0.69 6.12
C ILE A 222 21.45 -1.54 5.14
N LYS A 223 21.61 -1.08 3.89
CA LYS A 223 22.28 -1.83 2.82
C LYS A 223 23.81 -1.88 2.94
N TYR A 224 24.46 -0.82 3.46
CA TYR A 224 25.93 -0.68 3.41
C TYR A 224 26.59 -0.48 4.79
N PRO A 225 27.90 -0.80 4.95
CA PRO A 225 28.61 -0.63 6.21
C PRO A 225 28.71 0.83 6.67
N TRP A 226 28.35 1.09 7.92
CA TRP A 226 28.25 2.41 8.55
C TRP A 226 29.43 3.36 8.28
N LYS A 227 30.67 2.85 8.29
CA LYS A 227 31.90 3.64 8.11
C LYS A 227 31.97 4.39 6.77
N ILE A 228 31.34 3.87 5.72
CA ILE A 228 31.41 4.44 4.36
C ILE A 228 30.10 5.14 3.98
N THR A 229 28.98 4.77 4.63
CA THR A 229 27.65 5.31 4.31
C THR A 229 27.54 6.81 4.45
N GLY A 230 28.21 7.42 5.44
CA GLY A 230 28.15 8.88 5.64
C GLY A 230 28.69 9.67 4.44
N LEU A 231 29.80 9.19 3.86
CA LEU A 231 30.40 9.77 2.66
C LEU A 231 29.50 9.52 1.44
N TRP A 232 28.95 8.31 1.27
CA TRP A 232 28.04 8.02 0.16
C TRP A 232 26.75 8.83 0.21
N ILE A 233 26.15 8.99 1.40
CA ILE A 233 24.98 9.86 1.58
C ILE A 233 25.33 11.31 1.23
N TYR A 234 26.52 11.78 1.64
CA TYR A 234 26.99 13.12 1.31
C TYR A 234 27.18 13.31 -0.21
N LEU A 235 27.83 12.36 -0.89
CA LEU A 235 28.03 12.39 -2.34
C LEU A 235 26.69 12.33 -3.08
N TYR A 236 25.84 11.37 -2.73
CA TYR A 236 24.54 11.16 -3.36
C TYR A 236 23.59 12.35 -3.16
N LYS A 237 23.50 12.90 -1.94
CA LYS A 237 22.64 14.07 -1.66
C LYS A 237 23.21 15.39 -2.15
N SER A 238 24.48 15.43 -2.55
CA SER A 238 25.05 16.67 -3.01
C SER A 238 24.39 17.11 -4.32
N LEU A 239 23.90 18.36 -4.31
CA LEU A 239 23.18 18.96 -5.43
C LEU A 239 23.89 18.88 -6.79
N PRO A 240 25.24 19.01 -6.91
CA PRO A 240 25.88 18.95 -8.22
C PRO A 240 25.65 17.61 -8.91
N ILE A 241 25.79 16.51 -8.17
CA ILE A 241 25.54 15.16 -8.70
C ILE A 241 24.05 15.00 -9.02
N LYS A 242 23.15 15.48 -8.16
CA LYS A 242 21.70 15.39 -8.39
C LYS A 242 21.23 16.19 -9.61
N ILE A 243 21.76 17.40 -9.83
CA ILE A 243 21.44 18.23 -11.01
C ILE A 243 21.95 17.55 -12.28
N ILE A 244 23.24 17.18 -12.32
CA ILE A 244 23.84 16.51 -13.48
C ILE A 244 23.11 15.19 -13.76
N TYR A 245 22.81 14.42 -12.71
CA TYR A 245 22.10 13.15 -12.83
C TYR A 245 20.68 13.34 -13.37
N ASN A 246 19.90 14.29 -12.84
CA ASN A 246 18.53 14.52 -13.28
C ASN A 246 18.47 15.09 -14.71
N GLU A 247 19.32 16.06 -15.04
CA GLU A 247 19.35 16.72 -16.35
C GLU A 247 19.84 15.76 -17.47
N ILE A 248 20.78 14.86 -17.14
CA ILE A 248 21.19 13.79 -18.05
C ILE A 248 20.10 12.71 -18.15
N LEU A 249 19.49 12.31 -17.04
CA LEU A 249 18.51 11.22 -17.05
C LEU A 249 17.22 11.55 -17.79
N GLU A 250 16.66 12.75 -17.63
CA GLU A 250 15.40 13.14 -18.29
C GLU A 250 15.49 13.07 -19.83
N ASN A 251 16.70 13.19 -20.36
CA ASN A 251 16.99 13.09 -21.79
C ASN A 251 17.35 11.68 -22.26
N LEU A 252 17.59 10.73 -21.34
CA LEU A 252 17.98 9.37 -21.68
C LEU A 252 16.75 8.47 -21.94
N PRO A 253 16.70 7.75 -23.08
CA PRO A 253 15.60 6.83 -23.37
C PRO A 253 15.49 5.67 -22.35
N GLY A 254 16.59 5.33 -21.67
CA GLY A 254 16.61 4.35 -20.59
C GLY A 254 15.84 4.79 -19.35
N PHE A 255 15.85 6.09 -19.04
CA PHE A 255 15.15 6.65 -17.88
C PHE A 255 13.63 6.66 -18.08
N ARG A 256 13.16 7.04 -19.28
CA ARG A 256 11.73 6.98 -19.63
C ARG A 256 11.17 5.56 -19.52
N LYS A 257 11.92 4.57 -20.04
CA LYS A 257 11.59 3.15 -19.85
C LYS A 257 11.57 2.75 -18.36
N SER A 258 12.50 3.29 -17.57
CA SER A 258 12.56 3.05 -16.13
C SER A 258 11.35 3.65 -15.39
N ILE A 259 10.92 4.87 -15.72
CA ILE A 259 9.76 5.52 -15.08
C ILE A 259 8.47 4.74 -15.41
N VAL A 260 8.27 4.35 -16.68
CA VAL A 260 7.09 3.56 -17.05
C VAL A 260 7.10 2.19 -16.38
N LYS A 261 8.29 1.59 -16.21
CA LYS A 261 8.45 0.35 -15.45
C LYS A 261 8.11 0.55 -13.97
N GLU A 262 8.63 1.60 -13.34
CA GLU A 262 8.31 1.99 -11.96
C GLU A 262 6.80 2.21 -11.78
N ALA A 263 6.15 2.97 -12.67
CA ALA A 263 4.72 3.20 -12.64
C ALA A 263 3.90 1.91 -12.78
N ASN A 264 4.35 0.94 -13.60
CA ASN A 264 3.70 -0.39 -13.65
C ASN A 264 3.91 -1.18 -12.35
N GLU A 265 5.08 -1.08 -11.73
CA GLU A 265 5.49 -1.84 -10.55
C GLU A 265 5.00 -1.25 -9.23
N THR A 266 4.66 0.04 -9.15
CA THR A 266 4.31 0.76 -7.91
C THR A 266 3.27 1.86 -8.13
N LEU A 267 2.27 1.67 -8.99
CA LEU A 267 1.28 2.71 -9.36
C LEU A 267 0.62 3.44 -8.16
N ALA A 268 0.32 2.72 -7.06
CA ALA A 268 -0.30 3.30 -5.87
C ALA A 268 0.63 4.05 -4.92
N ASP A 269 1.94 3.94 -5.13
CA ASP A 269 2.98 4.50 -4.25
C ASP A 269 4.01 5.38 -4.99
N ILE A 270 3.94 5.43 -6.32
CA ILE A 270 4.78 6.32 -7.13
C ILE A 270 4.39 7.78 -6.84
N ARG A 271 5.35 8.69 -6.82
CA ARG A 271 5.10 10.11 -6.63
C ARG A 271 4.35 10.72 -7.80
N GLU A 272 3.52 11.73 -7.53
CA GLU A 272 2.69 12.38 -8.55
C GLU A 272 3.53 12.95 -9.70
N ASP A 273 4.67 13.59 -9.42
CA ASP A 273 5.56 14.14 -10.45
C ASP A 273 6.10 13.07 -11.40
N ARG A 274 6.47 11.90 -10.89
CA ARG A 274 6.93 10.75 -11.70
C ARG A 274 5.78 10.09 -12.45
N LEU A 275 4.60 9.99 -11.84
CA LEU A 275 3.42 9.43 -12.50
C LEU A 275 2.97 10.32 -13.67
N ILE A 276 3.00 11.65 -13.49
CA ILE A 276 2.74 12.62 -14.57
C ILE A 276 3.71 12.38 -15.74
N LEU A 277 5.02 12.26 -15.48
CA LEU A 277 6.00 11.95 -16.53
C LEU A 277 5.68 10.61 -17.23
N ALA A 278 5.32 9.58 -16.47
CA ALA A 278 4.92 8.28 -17.02
C ALA A 278 3.69 8.38 -17.94
N ILE A 279 2.67 9.15 -17.53
CA ILE A 279 1.45 9.40 -18.32
C ILE A 279 1.81 10.10 -19.63
N LEU A 280 2.59 11.19 -19.56
CA LEU A 280 2.99 11.95 -20.75
C LEU A 280 3.83 11.10 -21.71
N ASP A 281 4.76 10.28 -21.20
CA ASP A 281 5.56 9.37 -22.04
C ASP A 281 4.72 8.25 -22.68
N VAL A 282 3.77 7.66 -21.94
CA VAL A 282 2.85 6.67 -22.51
C VAL A 282 1.94 7.31 -23.55
N ALA A 283 1.44 8.52 -23.30
CA ALA A 283 0.63 9.26 -24.25
C ALA A 283 1.41 9.58 -25.56
N LYS A 284 2.66 10.02 -25.45
CA LYS A 284 3.57 10.19 -26.62
C LYS A 284 3.74 8.89 -27.39
N SER A 285 3.98 7.78 -26.67
CA SER A 285 4.15 6.47 -27.31
C SER A 285 2.91 5.99 -28.08
N LYS A 286 1.73 6.51 -27.74
CA LYS A 286 0.46 6.26 -28.42
C LYS A 286 0.14 7.26 -29.54
N GLY A 287 1.06 8.16 -29.86
CA GLY A 287 0.96 9.04 -31.02
C GLY A 287 0.48 10.47 -30.72
N LEU A 288 0.40 10.88 -29.45
CA LEU A 288 0.18 12.29 -29.15
C LEU A 288 1.43 13.11 -29.46
N ASN A 289 1.25 14.19 -30.21
CA ASN A 289 2.32 15.13 -30.56
C ASN A 289 2.65 16.07 -29.38
N GLU A 290 3.78 16.78 -29.48
CA GLU A 290 4.25 17.65 -28.41
C GLU A 290 3.25 18.76 -28.04
N THR A 291 2.50 19.30 -29.00
CA THR A 291 1.52 20.37 -28.73
C THR A 291 0.36 19.87 -27.87
N ARG A 292 -0.16 18.66 -28.10
CA ARG A 292 -1.20 18.05 -27.25
C ARG A 292 -0.65 17.70 -25.87
N ILE A 293 0.58 17.19 -25.80
CA ILE A 293 1.25 16.89 -24.54
C ILE A 293 1.41 18.15 -23.68
N GLU A 294 1.75 19.27 -24.30
CA GLU A 294 1.88 20.55 -23.59
C GLU A 294 0.53 21.00 -23.00
N LYS A 295 -0.57 20.84 -23.75
CA LYS A 295 -1.93 21.13 -23.27
C LYS A 295 -2.34 20.22 -22.11
N ILE A 296 -2.08 18.92 -22.21
CA ILE A 296 -2.33 17.95 -21.13
C ILE A 296 -1.52 18.33 -19.89
N SER A 297 -0.24 18.68 -20.04
CA SER A 297 0.60 19.14 -18.94
C SER A 297 0.05 20.40 -18.28
N THR A 298 -0.50 21.34 -19.06
CA THR A 298 -1.20 22.52 -18.53
C THR A 298 -2.46 22.16 -17.73
N LEU A 299 -3.27 21.21 -18.21
CA LEU A 299 -4.44 20.71 -17.48
C LEU A 299 -4.03 20.01 -16.16
N ILE A 300 -3.01 19.16 -16.20
CA ILE A 300 -2.48 18.47 -15.01
C ILE A 300 -1.98 19.48 -13.97
N ARG A 301 -1.21 20.49 -14.38
CA ARG A 301 -0.72 21.56 -13.49
C ARG A 301 -1.85 22.37 -12.87
N PHE A 302 -2.90 22.63 -13.65
CA PHE A 302 -4.11 23.27 -13.16
C PHE A 302 -4.79 22.42 -12.07
N LEU A 303 -5.04 21.13 -12.35
CA LEU A 303 -5.69 20.21 -11.42
C LEU A 303 -4.86 20.01 -10.14
N ASP A 304 -3.55 19.80 -10.23
CA ASP A 304 -2.63 19.74 -9.08
C ASP A 304 -2.84 20.95 -8.17
N GLY A 305 -2.88 22.16 -8.75
CA GLY A 305 -3.13 23.39 -8.02
C GLY A 305 -4.47 23.39 -7.28
N VAL A 306 -5.55 22.99 -7.96
CA VAL A 306 -6.90 22.95 -7.38
C VAL A 306 -7.00 21.94 -6.24
N TYR A 307 -6.59 20.69 -6.49
CA TYR A 307 -6.63 19.62 -5.48
C TYR A 307 -5.73 19.94 -4.28
N SER A 308 -4.53 20.48 -4.53
CA SER A 308 -3.62 20.92 -3.47
C SER A 308 -4.23 22.02 -2.58
N ASP A 309 -4.95 22.99 -3.16
CA ASP A 309 -5.54 24.10 -2.41
C ASP A 309 -6.68 23.65 -1.47
N ILE A 310 -7.36 22.55 -1.79
CA ILE A 310 -8.43 21.96 -0.97
C ILE A 310 -7.98 20.77 -0.10
N GLY A 311 -6.69 20.45 -0.09
CA GLY A 311 -6.11 19.42 0.78
C GLY A 311 -6.13 17.99 0.21
N LEU A 312 -6.37 17.85 -1.09
CA LEU A 312 -6.51 16.58 -1.81
C LEU A 312 -5.39 16.31 -2.83
N GLY A 313 -4.30 17.09 -2.77
CA GLY A 313 -3.09 16.82 -3.54
C GLY A 313 -2.22 15.73 -2.92
N GLU A 314 -0.94 15.71 -3.29
CA GLU A 314 0.06 14.72 -2.88
C GLU A 314 0.02 14.38 -1.37
N GLY A 315 -0.16 13.09 -1.07
CA GLY A 315 -0.14 12.56 0.30
C GLY A 315 -1.46 12.63 1.06
N SER A 316 -2.56 13.03 0.39
CA SER A 316 -3.92 12.91 0.93
C SER A 316 -4.27 11.46 1.29
N THR A 317 -5.08 11.29 2.34
CA THR A 317 -5.57 9.98 2.80
C THR A 317 -6.92 9.60 2.20
N GLU A 318 -7.63 10.60 1.68
CA GLU A 318 -8.94 10.43 1.01
C GLU A 318 -8.78 9.56 -0.24
N TYR A 319 -9.80 8.78 -0.57
CA TYR A 319 -9.73 7.88 -1.73
C TYR A 319 -9.76 8.68 -3.02
N HIS A 320 -10.73 9.59 -3.17
CA HIS A 320 -10.83 10.46 -4.34
C HIS A 320 -9.93 11.70 -4.14
N ASN A 321 -8.70 11.57 -4.61
CA ASN A 321 -7.66 12.60 -4.56
C ASN A 321 -6.99 12.76 -5.94
N PHE A 322 -6.07 13.72 -6.08
CA PHE A 322 -5.43 13.97 -7.37
C PHE A 322 -4.61 12.77 -7.87
N HIS A 323 -3.90 12.08 -6.96
CA HIS A 323 -3.17 10.86 -7.29
C HIS A 323 -4.07 9.81 -7.91
N HIS A 324 -5.28 9.59 -7.37
CA HIS A 324 -6.26 8.66 -7.95
C HIS A 324 -6.63 9.03 -9.39
N SER A 325 -6.90 10.31 -9.68
CA SER A 325 -7.16 10.80 -11.05
C SER A 325 -5.98 10.54 -12.00
N LEU A 326 -4.74 10.66 -11.52
CA LEU A 326 -3.53 10.32 -12.29
C LEU A 326 -3.41 8.81 -12.52
N GLU A 327 -3.71 7.98 -11.52
CA GLU A 327 -3.67 6.53 -11.67
C GLU A 327 -4.71 6.04 -12.68
N VAL A 328 -5.96 6.55 -12.63
CA VAL A 328 -7.01 6.24 -13.60
C VAL A 328 -6.60 6.68 -15.01
N SER A 329 -5.96 7.84 -15.13
CA SER A 329 -5.40 8.34 -16.39
C SER A 329 -4.32 7.40 -16.96
N TYR A 330 -3.39 6.95 -16.10
CA TYR A 330 -2.35 5.99 -16.49
C TYR A 330 -2.94 4.63 -16.87
N MET A 331 -3.88 4.11 -16.06
CA MET A 331 -4.54 2.84 -16.28
C MET A 331 -5.36 2.87 -17.57
N SER A 332 -6.10 3.94 -17.86
CA SER A 332 -6.85 4.12 -19.10
C SER A 332 -5.96 4.02 -20.33
N LEU A 333 -4.78 4.65 -20.29
CA LEU A 333 -3.79 4.50 -21.36
C LEU A 333 -3.30 3.05 -21.48
N LYS A 334 -3.05 2.35 -20.38
CA LYS A 334 -2.58 0.95 -20.42
C LYS A 334 -3.66 -0.04 -20.83
N MET A 335 -4.91 0.22 -20.49
CA MET A 335 -6.07 -0.59 -20.85
C MET A 335 -6.49 -0.39 -22.29
N LEU A 336 -6.48 0.83 -22.83
CA LEU A 336 -6.87 1.07 -24.21
C LEU A 336 -5.83 0.50 -25.19
N PRO A 337 -6.12 -0.57 -25.95
CA PRO A 337 -5.20 -1.07 -26.97
C PRO A 337 -5.18 -0.12 -28.18
N THR A 338 -4.21 -0.30 -29.08
CA THR A 338 -4.21 0.44 -30.36
C THR A 338 -5.39 0.07 -31.26
N GLN A 339 -5.87 -1.18 -31.14
CA GLN A 339 -7.01 -1.70 -31.87
C GLN A 339 -7.77 -2.73 -31.02
N ILE A 340 -9.11 -2.71 -31.09
CA ILE A 340 -10.01 -3.71 -30.50
C ILE A 340 -11.30 -3.80 -31.32
N ASN A 341 -11.89 -4.99 -31.46
CA ASN A 341 -13.16 -5.19 -32.19
C ASN A 341 -13.22 -4.49 -33.57
N ASN A 342 -12.09 -4.49 -34.31
CA ASN A 342 -11.87 -3.79 -35.58
C ASN A 342 -11.78 -2.25 -35.54
N TYR A 343 -11.96 -1.61 -34.39
CA TYR A 343 -11.75 -0.17 -34.23
C TYR A 343 -10.30 0.12 -33.91
N ARG A 344 -9.71 1.07 -34.64
CA ARG A 344 -8.37 1.62 -34.35
C ARG A 344 -8.51 3.01 -33.72
N PHE A 345 -7.87 3.23 -32.59
CA PHE A 345 -7.93 4.52 -31.90
C PHE A 345 -6.88 5.50 -32.41
N SER A 346 -7.33 6.72 -32.67
CA SER A 346 -6.55 7.87 -33.12
C SER A 346 -5.98 8.63 -31.92
N ALA A 347 -4.99 9.49 -32.18
CA ALA A 347 -4.43 10.37 -31.16
C ALA A 347 -5.48 11.34 -30.57
N ASP A 348 -6.53 11.69 -31.33
CA ASP A 348 -7.62 12.55 -30.83
C ASP A 348 -8.48 11.83 -29.79
N GLU A 349 -8.77 10.54 -30.00
CA GLU A 349 -9.55 9.74 -29.05
C GLU A 349 -8.75 9.42 -27.79
N ILE A 350 -7.44 9.21 -27.92
CA ILE A 350 -6.55 9.05 -26.77
C ILE A 350 -6.48 10.33 -25.95
N GLU A 351 -6.41 11.50 -26.59
CA GLU A 351 -6.47 12.80 -25.91
C GLU A 351 -7.80 12.99 -25.16
N ILE A 352 -8.93 12.70 -25.81
CA ILE A 352 -10.27 12.80 -25.20
C ILE A 352 -10.38 11.88 -23.98
N MET A 353 -9.95 10.63 -24.10
CA MET A 353 -9.98 9.68 -22.98
C MET A 353 -9.12 10.16 -21.81
N LEU A 354 -7.94 10.74 -22.08
CA LEU A 354 -7.06 11.24 -21.03
C LEU A 354 -7.64 12.47 -20.32
N VAL A 355 -8.27 13.38 -21.06
CA VAL A 355 -8.96 14.54 -20.48
C VAL A 355 -10.14 14.08 -19.61
N ALA A 356 -10.92 13.09 -20.07
CA ALA A 356 -12.00 12.51 -19.29
C ALA A 356 -11.49 11.82 -18.02
N ALA A 357 -10.41 11.03 -18.13
CA ALA A 357 -9.80 10.36 -16.98
C ALA A 357 -9.25 11.33 -15.93
N LEU A 358 -8.66 12.45 -16.35
CA LEU A 358 -8.20 13.50 -15.42
C LEU A 358 -9.34 14.24 -14.72
N LEU A 359 -10.54 14.27 -15.33
CA LEU A 359 -11.68 15.06 -14.86
C LEU A 359 -12.81 14.24 -14.21
N HIS A 360 -12.77 12.90 -14.27
CA HIS A 360 -13.91 12.06 -13.86
C HIS A 360 -14.36 12.26 -12.40
N ASP A 361 -13.42 12.55 -11.52
CA ASP A 361 -13.65 12.85 -10.10
C ASP A 361 -13.48 14.34 -9.75
N TYR A 362 -13.38 15.22 -10.75
CA TYR A 362 -13.10 16.62 -10.50
C TYR A 362 -14.25 17.30 -9.76
N ASP A 363 -14.07 17.44 -8.45
CA ASP A 363 -15.07 18.03 -7.58
C ASP A 363 -14.42 18.83 -6.42
N PRO A 364 -14.18 20.13 -6.63
CA PRO A 364 -13.62 20.99 -5.61
C PRO A 364 -14.60 21.26 -4.45
N LEU A 365 -15.86 20.80 -4.56
CA LEU A 365 -16.90 20.97 -3.54
C LEU A 365 -17.19 19.68 -2.77
N GLN A 366 -16.37 18.63 -2.92
CA GLN A 366 -16.59 17.32 -2.27
C GLN A 366 -16.69 17.35 -0.74
N PHE A 367 -16.33 18.47 -0.10
CA PHE A 367 -16.45 18.69 1.35
C PHE A 367 -17.47 19.77 1.74
N THR A 368 -18.41 20.11 0.87
CA THR A 368 -19.50 21.05 1.18
C THR A 368 -20.71 20.32 1.80
N TYR A 369 -21.35 20.97 2.77
CA TYR A 369 -22.51 20.46 3.50
C TYR A 369 -23.79 20.66 2.67
N ASN A 370 -24.57 19.59 2.45
CA ASN A 370 -25.88 19.69 1.81
C ASN A 370 -26.95 19.93 2.87
N GLY A 371 -27.39 21.17 3.05
CA GLY A 371 -28.72 21.43 3.60
C GLY A 371 -29.78 21.32 2.50
N ASN A 372 -31.02 20.98 2.87
CA ASN A 372 -32.17 20.82 1.96
C ASN A 372 -32.63 22.12 1.26
N SER A 373 -31.78 23.15 1.14
CA SER A 373 -32.13 24.41 0.49
C SER A 373 -31.44 24.52 -0.88
N SER A 374 -32.19 24.91 -1.89
CA SER A 374 -31.76 25.11 -3.28
C SER A 374 -30.88 26.36 -3.47
N LYS A 375 -30.06 26.70 -2.48
CA LYS A 375 -29.04 27.75 -2.54
C LYS A 375 -27.73 27.15 -2.01
N PRO A 376 -26.57 27.45 -2.61
CA PRO A 376 -25.29 27.00 -2.07
C PRO A 376 -25.14 27.57 -0.65
N GLU A 377 -25.29 26.69 0.35
CA GLU A 377 -25.25 27.10 1.74
C GLU A 377 -23.87 27.62 2.10
N SER A 378 -23.86 28.66 2.94
CA SER A 378 -22.66 29.27 3.49
C SER A 378 -21.66 28.23 4.00
N THR A 379 -20.37 28.48 3.76
CA THR A 379 -19.20 27.70 4.22
C THR A 379 -19.05 27.57 5.76
N SER A 380 -20.10 27.89 6.51
CA SER A 380 -20.16 27.78 7.97
C SER A 380 -20.81 26.46 8.37
N TYR A 381 -20.13 25.75 9.27
CA TYR A 381 -20.53 24.45 9.79
C TYR A 381 -21.93 24.48 10.43
N PRO A 382 -22.68 23.38 10.33
CA PRO A 382 -23.85 23.18 11.17
C PRO A 382 -23.47 23.27 12.65
N LYS A 383 -24.29 23.96 13.44
CA LYS A 383 -24.20 23.92 14.90
C LYS A 383 -24.47 22.49 15.37
N SER A 384 -23.75 22.07 16.42
CA SER A 384 -23.96 20.77 17.08
C SER A 384 -25.46 20.55 17.35
N GLY A 385 -26.01 19.47 16.79
CA GLY A 385 -27.45 19.16 16.83
C GLY A 385 -28.21 19.29 15.50
N SER A 386 -27.56 19.72 14.40
CA SER A 386 -28.22 19.70 13.08
C SER A 386 -28.22 18.30 12.44
N THR A 387 -29.29 17.97 11.72
CA THR A 387 -29.44 16.76 10.88
C THR A 387 -28.76 16.87 9.50
N ILE A 388 -27.91 17.87 9.26
CA ILE A 388 -27.26 18.11 7.97
C ILE A 388 -26.13 17.09 7.77
N GLN A 389 -26.32 16.14 6.85
CA GLN A 389 -25.26 15.23 6.43
C GLN A 389 -24.36 15.93 5.41
N PRO A 390 -23.02 15.89 5.56
CA PRO A 390 -22.12 16.36 4.52
C PRO A 390 -22.36 15.56 3.23
N SER A 391 -22.21 16.19 2.06
CA SER A 391 -22.04 15.40 0.84
C SER A 391 -20.60 14.89 0.85
N ILE A 392 -20.37 13.59 0.69
CA ILE A 392 -19.02 13.02 0.81
C ILE A 392 -18.69 12.20 -0.43
N GLY A 393 -17.49 12.46 -0.97
CA GLY A 393 -16.96 11.95 -2.22
C GLY A 393 -17.53 12.64 -3.46
N PRO A 394 -16.79 12.68 -4.59
CA PRO A 394 -17.26 13.22 -5.85
C PRO A 394 -18.51 12.48 -6.31
N ARG A 395 -19.43 13.22 -6.93
CA ARG A 395 -20.58 12.63 -7.61
C ARG A 395 -20.55 13.12 -9.04
N VAL A 396 -20.77 12.20 -9.98
CA VAL A 396 -20.68 12.49 -11.42
C VAL A 396 -21.52 13.71 -11.83
N HIS A 397 -22.74 13.86 -11.31
CA HIS A 397 -23.56 15.04 -11.60
C HIS A 397 -22.89 16.37 -11.17
N ARG A 398 -22.24 16.39 -10.00
CA ARG A 398 -21.57 17.57 -9.43
C ARG A 398 -20.25 17.82 -10.14
N THR A 399 -19.53 16.76 -10.51
CA THR A 399 -18.38 16.84 -11.40
C THR A 399 -18.76 17.53 -12.71
N ILE A 400 -19.79 17.04 -13.40
CA ILE A 400 -20.27 17.62 -14.66
C ILE A 400 -20.73 19.08 -14.47
N GLU A 401 -21.51 19.38 -13.43
CA GLU A 401 -21.95 20.75 -13.12
C GLU A 401 -20.75 21.69 -12.91
N THR A 402 -19.75 21.24 -12.17
CA THR A 402 -18.54 22.03 -11.88
C THR A 402 -17.72 22.25 -13.15
N ILE A 403 -17.54 21.21 -13.96
CA ILE A 403 -16.85 21.30 -15.24
C ILE A 403 -17.59 22.28 -16.17
N HIS A 404 -18.92 22.25 -16.22
CA HIS A 404 -19.73 23.19 -16.99
C HIS A 404 -19.63 24.62 -16.47
N ARG A 405 -19.73 24.81 -15.15
CA ARG A 405 -19.65 26.13 -14.51
C ARG A 405 -18.35 26.84 -14.85
N TYR A 406 -17.25 26.10 -14.94
CA TYR A 406 -15.93 26.65 -15.27
C TYR A 406 -15.48 26.37 -16.71
N GLN A 407 -16.34 25.73 -17.53
CA GLN A 407 -16.10 25.37 -18.92
C GLN A 407 -14.76 24.64 -19.18
N ILE A 408 -14.26 23.86 -18.21
CA ILE A 408 -12.85 23.38 -18.21
C ILE A 408 -12.50 22.62 -19.50
N HIS A 409 -13.33 21.66 -19.91
CA HIS A 409 -13.10 20.89 -21.13
C HIS A 409 -13.26 21.73 -22.41
N ASP A 410 -14.13 22.74 -22.41
CA ASP A 410 -14.39 23.55 -23.60
C ASP A 410 -13.21 24.48 -23.84
N VAL A 411 -12.73 25.12 -22.78
CA VAL A 411 -11.52 25.94 -22.80
C VAL A 411 -10.33 25.09 -23.24
N TYR A 412 -10.20 23.87 -22.70
CA TYR A 412 -9.15 22.94 -23.09
C TYR A 412 -9.18 22.63 -24.59
N PHE A 413 -10.32 22.29 -25.19
CA PHE A 413 -10.36 21.90 -26.60
C PHE A 413 -10.39 23.08 -27.59
N LYS A 414 -10.86 24.25 -27.20
CA LYS A 414 -11.03 25.41 -28.10
C LYS A 414 -9.86 26.39 -28.07
N LEU A 415 -9.19 26.58 -26.94
CA LEU A 415 -8.10 27.54 -26.83
C LEU A 415 -6.76 26.96 -27.29
N ASP A 416 -5.87 27.84 -27.74
CA ASP A 416 -4.47 27.50 -27.94
C ASP A 416 -3.72 27.37 -26.60
N GLN A 417 -2.46 26.95 -26.64
CA GLN A 417 -1.66 26.71 -25.44
C GLN A 417 -1.48 27.97 -24.59
N ALA A 418 -1.18 29.12 -25.20
CA ALA A 418 -0.87 30.35 -24.48
C ALA A 418 -2.13 30.93 -23.81
N GLU A 419 -3.26 30.86 -24.51
CA GLU A 419 -4.56 31.28 -23.98
C GLU A 419 -5.03 30.35 -22.86
N LEU A 420 -4.85 29.03 -23.03
CA LEU A 420 -5.19 28.03 -22.02
C LEU A 420 -4.41 28.27 -20.71
N GLU A 421 -3.09 28.48 -20.81
CA GLU A 421 -2.25 28.79 -19.65
C GLU A 421 -2.69 30.08 -18.95
N ARG A 422 -3.05 31.11 -19.72
CA ARG A 422 -3.57 32.36 -19.16
C ARG A 422 -4.88 32.16 -18.41
N VAL A 423 -5.81 31.39 -18.97
CA VAL A 423 -7.11 31.11 -18.35
C VAL A 423 -6.92 30.28 -17.08
N PHE A 424 -6.19 29.16 -17.14
CA PHE A 424 -5.94 28.30 -15.98
C PHE A 424 -5.12 28.97 -14.87
N LYS A 425 -4.19 29.89 -15.20
CA LYS A 425 -3.50 30.69 -14.19
C LYS A 425 -4.43 31.65 -13.45
N ASN A 426 -5.48 32.14 -14.12
CA ASN A 426 -6.47 33.02 -13.52
C ASN A 426 -7.50 32.25 -12.67
N PHE A 427 -7.72 30.96 -12.96
CA PHE A 427 -8.41 30.01 -12.09
C PHE A 427 -7.54 29.68 -10.85
N SER A 428 -7.14 30.68 -10.07
CA SER A 428 -6.62 30.39 -8.73
C SER A 428 -7.80 30.32 -7.78
N PHE A 429 -8.04 29.17 -7.15
CA PHE A 429 -8.80 29.05 -5.90
C PHE A 429 -8.03 29.73 -4.75
N LYS A 430 -7.59 30.98 -4.95
CA LYS A 430 -7.33 31.86 -3.81
C LYS A 430 -8.69 32.05 -3.17
N LEU A 431 -8.96 31.25 -2.14
CA LEU A 431 -9.97 31.52 -1.11
C LEU A 431 -9.66 32.92 -0.54
N LYS A 432 -10.06 33.97 -1.26
CA LYS A 432 -10.22 35.28 -0.68
C LYS A 432 -11.42 35.13 0.25
N SER A 433 -11.14 35.21 1.54
CA SER A 433 -12.15 35.45 2.56
C SER A 433 -13.05 36.61 2.11
N ARG A 434 -14.36 36.36 2.09
CA ARG A 434 -15.47 37.21 1.63
C ARG A 434 -15.89 36.95 0.19
N GLN A 435 -16.89 36.07 0.07
CA GLN A 435 -17.68 35.75 -1.12
C GLN A 435 -16.83 35.30 -2.32
N PRO A 436 -17.27 34.29 -3.08
CA PRO A 436 -16.79 34.17 -4.44
C PRO A 436 -17.31 35.42 -5.16
N ASP A 437 -16.51 36.50 -5.16
CA ASP A 437 -16.69 37.56 -6.15
C ASP A 437 -16.71 36.82 -7.49
N ILE A 438 -17.87 36.91 -8.12
CA ILE A 438 -18.23 36.33 -9.40
C ILE A 438 -17.15 36.79 -10.38
N GLN A 439 -16.07 36.01 -10.51
CA GLN A 439 -15.33 36.03 -11.77
C GLN A 439 -16.37 35.56 -12.77
N ALA A 440 -16.82 36.51 -13.59
CA ALA A 440 -17.76 36.25 -14.65
C ALA A 440 -17.32 34.95 -15.36
N PRO A 441 -18.26 34.06 -15.71
CA PRO A 441 -17.93 32.93 -16.57
C PRO A 441 -17.15 33.49 -17.77
N LEU A 442 -16.27 32.69 -18.38
CA LEU A 442 -15.84 32.97 -19.74
C LEU A 442 -17.10 32.81 -20.65
N ILE A 443 -18.03 33.76 -20.59
CA ILE A 443 -19.29 33.72 -21.32
C ILE A 443 -18.92 33.90 -22.79
N GLY A 444 -18.92 32.80 -23.55
CA GLY A 444 -18.78 32.85 -25.00
C GLY A 444 -18.08 31.68 -25.68
N ILE A 445 -17.48 30.72 -24.97
CA ILE A 445 -16.89 29.54 -25.63
C ILE A 445 -18.01 28.56 -25.99
N GLU A 446 -18.17 28.32 -27.30
CA GLU A 446 -19.09 27.31 -27.81
C GLU A 446 -18.62 25.91 -27.44
N LYS A 447 -19.57 25.06 -27.05
CA LYS A 447 -19.30 23.69 -26.63
C LYS A 447 -18.66 22.87 -27.75
N SER A 448 -17.54 22.21 -27.46
CA SER A 448 -16.87 21.34 -28.44
C SER A 448 -17.54 19.97 -28.53
N ASP A 449 -17.58 19.35 -29.71
CA ASP A 449 -18.00 17.95 -29.84
C ASP A 449 -17.12 17.02 -28.98
N LYS A 450 -15.81 17.33 -28.87
CA LYS A 450 -14.90 16.60 -27.99
C LYS A 450 -15.30 16.71 -26.52
N SER A 451 -15.81 17.87 -26.10
CA SER A 451 -16.33 18.08 -24.75
C SER A 451 -17.55 17.22 -24.46
N LEU A 452 -18.46 17.08 -25.43
CA LEU A 452 -19.62 16.19 -25.31
C LEU A 452 -19.20 14.72 -25.14
N VAL A 453 -18.14 14.30 -25.86
CA VAL A 453 -17.57 12.95 -25.67
C VAL A 453 -16.98 12.81 -24.27
N VAL A 454 -16.21 13.80 -23.78
CA VAL A 454 -15.68 13.79 -22.40
C VAL A 454 -16.80 13.65 -21.37
N GLU A 455 -17.89 14.40 -21.51
CA GLU A 455 -19.05 14.29 -20.62
C GLU A 455 -19.70 12.92 -20.67
N ALA A 456 -19.87 12.35 -21.87
CA ALA A 456 -20.44 11.01 -22.02
C ALA A 456 -19.56 9.97 -21.31
N LEU A 457 -18.24 10.07 -21.46
CA LEU A 457 -17.27 9.21 -20.77
C LEU A 457 -17.39 9.34 -19.24
N ILE A 458 -17.49 10.56 -18.70
CA ILE A 458 -17.64 10.79 -17.26
C ILE A 458 -19.00 10.31 -16.74
N TRP A 459 -20.10 10.47 -17.49
CA TRP A 459 -21.41 9.91 -17.09
C TRP A 459 -21.39 8.38 -16.97
N ARG A 460 -20.51 7.70 -17.71
CA ARG A 460 -20.36 6.24 -17.63
C ARG A 460 -19.66 5.77 -16.36
N THR A 461 -18.89 6.63 -15.68
CA THR A 461 -18.16 6.26 -14.46
C THR A 461 -19.02 6.30 -13.19
N ASP A 462 -20.25 6.80 -13.25
CA ASP A 462 -21.13 6.88 -12.07
C ASP A 462 -21.39 5.47 -11.52
N PHE A 463 -21.03 5.22 -10.26
CA PHE A 463 -21.03 3.87 -9.71
C PHE A 463 -22.19 3.61 -8.75
N PRO A 464 -22.81 2.41 -8.79
CA PRO A 464 -22.75 1.41 -9.86
C PRO A 464 -23.64 1.81 -11.03
N TYR A 465 -23.04 2.05 -12.21
CA TYR A 465 -23.70 2.67 -13.37
C TYR A 465 -25.04 2.03 -13.74
N PHE A 466 -25.08 0.69 -13.76
CA PHE A 466 -26.27 -0.06 -14.15
C PHE A 466 -27.44 0.09 -13.16
N LYS A 467 -27.21 0.67 -11.97
CA LYS A 467 -28.26 1.02 -11.00
C LYS A 467 -28.55 2.53 -10.95
N GLN A 468 -27.80 3.37 -11.68
CA GLN A 468 -27.98 4.82 -11.73
C GLN A 468 -28.80 5.23 -12.97
N GLU A 469 -30.12 5.38 -12.80
CA GLU A 469 -31.03 5.73 -13.91
C GLU A 469 -30.66 7.06 -14.57
N THR A 470 -30.40 8.10 -13.77
CA THR A 470 -30.01 9.43 -14.28
C THR A 470 -28.74 9.37 -15.13
N ALA A 471 -27.71 8.63 -14.70
CA ALA A 471 -26.47 8.49 -15.44
C ALA A 471 -26.70 7.76 -16.78
N GLN A 472 -27.52 6.71 -16.76
CA GLN A 472 -27.89 5.98 -17.97
C GLN A 472 -28.67 6.84 -18.98
N GLU A 473 -29.62 7.64 -18.50
CA GLU A 473 -30.39 8.56 -19.33
C GLU A 473 -29.51 9.65 -19.94
N MET A 474 -28.65 10.28 -19.13
CA MET A 474 -27.74 11.33 -19.59
C MET A 474 -26.71 10.79 -20.59
N PHE A 475 -26.15 9.61 -20.33
CA PHE A 475 -25.26 8.92 -21.27
C PHE A 475 -25.95 8.65 -22.61
N LYS A 476 -27.15 8.04 -22.60
CA LYS A 476 -27.93 7.76 -23.83
C LYS A 476 -28.28 9.04 -24.60
N LYS A 477 -28.61 10.12 -23.89
CA LYS A 477 -28.90 11.43 -24.49
C LYS A 477 -27.67 11.99 -25.22
N LEU A 478 -26.51 11.99 -24.56
CA LEU A 478 -25.25 12.47 -25.15
C LEU A 478 -24.83 11.62 -26.36
N LEU A 479 -24.96 10.29 -26.28
CA LEU A 479 -24.70 9.42 -27.44
C LEU A 479 -25.65 9.69 -28.60
N SER A 480 -26.92 10.01 -28.33
CA SER A 480 -27.89 10.34 -29.38
C SER A 480 -27.54 11.65 -30.07
N GLU A 481 -27.09 12.66 -29.31
CA GLU A 481 -26.59 13.93 -29.85
C GLU A 481 -25.32 13.73 -30.70
N LEU A 482 -24.36 12.96 -30.19
CA LEU A 482 -23.12 12.64 -30.91
C LEU A 482 -23.39 11.85 -32.20
N ARG A 483 -24.40 10.96 -32.18
CA ARG A 483 -24.83 10.20 -33.36
C ARG A 483 -25.40 11.13 -34.43
N ALA A 484 -26.24 12.09 -34.02
CA ALA A 484 -26.80 13.08 -34.93
C ALA A 484 -25.72 13.96 -35.59
N LYS A 485 -24.59 14.15 -34.91
CA LYS A 485 -23.40 14.86 -35.40
C LYS A 485 -22.42 13.98 -36.20
N GLY A 486 -22.73 12.69 -36.41
CA GLY A 486 -21.95 11.78 -37.25
C GLY A 486 -20.78 11.08 -36.55
N HIS A 487 -20.72 11.07 -35.22
CA HIS A 487 -19.69 10.36 -34.46
C HIS A 487 -19.96 8.85 -34.37
N ASP A 488 -18.89 8.06 -34.28
CA ASP A 488 -18.95 6.61 -34.10
C ASP A 488 -19.29 6.25 -32.63
N ILE A 489 -20.54 5.87 -32.41
CA ILE A 489 -21.06 5.57 -31.08
C ILE A 489 -20.49 4.29 -30.49
N GLU A 490 -20.18 3.28 -31.31
CA GLU A 490 -19.62 2.02 -30.82
C GLU A 490 -18.21 2.26 -30.29
N LYS A 491 -17.44 3.10 -30.98
CA LYS A 491 -16.11 3.51 -30.54
C LYS A 491 -16.15 4.34 -29.25
N ILE A 492 -17.11 5.26 -29.13
CA ILE A 492 -17.31 6.05 -27.89
C ILE A 492 -17.74 5.14 -26.73
N ASN A 493 -18.59 4.14 -26.98
CA ASN A 493 -18.96 3.15 -25.98
C ASN A 493 -17.72 2.40 -25.46
N ILE A 494 -16.83 1.93 -26.35
CA ILE A 494 -15.60 1.26 -25.94
C ILE A 494 -14.73 2.20 -25.09
N LEU A 495 -14.54 3.47 -25.50
CA LEU A 495 -13.78 4.44 -24.71
C LEU A 495 -14.39 4.65 -23.30
N SER A 496 -15.71 4.77 -23.23
CA SER A 496 -16.44 4.95 -21.97
C SER A 496 -16.32 3.73 -21.06
N GLU A 497 -16.36 2.53 -21.62
CA GLU A 497 -16.24 1.28 -20.87
C GLU A 497 -14.80 1.04 -20.42
N VAL A 498 -13.80 1.38 -21.24
CA VAL A 498 -12.38 1.35 -20.83
C VAL A 498 -12.13 2.31 -19.67
N LEU A 499 -12.65 3.53 -19.71
CA LEU A 499 -12.51 4.48 -18.60
C LEU A 499 -13.18 3.95 -17.33
N TRP A 500 -14.41 3.46 -17.44
CA TRP A 500 -15.14 2.85 -16.32
C TRP A 500 -14.39 1.66 -15.72
N LEU A 501 -13.87 0.74 -16.55
CA LEU A 501 -13.05 -0.38 -16.09
C LEU A 501 -11.72 0.08 -15.48
N SER A 502 -11.12 1.15 -15.99
CA SER A 502 -9.87 1.69 -15.46
C SER A 502 -10.07 2.24 -14.06
N ASP A 503 -11.10 3.03 -13.85
CA ASP A 503 -11.49 3.57 -12.54
C ASP A 503 -11.77 2.43 -11.54
N LEU A 504 -12.62 1.47 -11.90
CA LEU A 504 -12.95 0.34 -11.03
C LEU A 504 -11.75 -0.55 -10.68
N SER A 505 -10.83 -0.75 -11.62
CA SER A 505 -9.73 -1.70 -11.45
C SER A 505 -8.48 -1.09 -10.84
N VAL A 506 -8.32 0.24 -10.86
CA VAL A 506 -7.04 0.90 -10.52
C VAL A 506 -6.59 0.61 -9.09
N THR A 507 -7.54 0.57 -8.15
CA THR A 507 -7.26 0.24 -6.76
C THR A 507 -6.68 -1.17 -6.62
N TYR A 508 -7.10 -2.11 -7.46
CA TYR A 508 -6.74 -3.52 -7.37
C TYR A 508 -5.53 -3.90 -8.24
N MET A 509 -5.40 -3.27 -9.41
CA MET A 509 -4.28 -3.48 -10.32
C MET A 509 -3.08 -2.61 -9.98
N GLY A 510 -3.32 -1.44 -9.37
CA GLY A 510 -2.28 -0.47 -9.01
C GLY A 510 -1.62 -0.73 -7.65
N SER A 511 -2.23 -1.58 -6.81
CA SER A 511 -1.83 -1.79 -5.42
C SER A 511 -1.44 -3.24 -5.14
N ASP A 512 -0.61 -3.46 -4.12
CA ASP A 512 -0.54 -4.78 -3.47
C ASP A 512 -1.81 -5.04 -2.61
N PRO A 513 -2.08 -6.29 -2.18
CA PRO A 513 -3.29 -6.61 -1.41
C PRO A 513 -3.52 -5.77 -0.16
N ILE A 514 -2.46 -5.37 0.54
CA ILE A 514 -2.55 -4.61 1.79
C ILE A 514 -2.90 -3.16 1.46
N ARG A 515 -2.21 -2.58 0.47
CA ARG A 515 -2.51 -1.23 0.00
C ARG A 515 -3.91 -1.14 -0.60
N ALA A 516 -4.36 -2.18 -1.31
CA ALA A 516 -5.72 -2.28 -1.83
C ALA A 516 -6.75 -2.31 -0.70
N TRP A 517 -6.52 -3.10 0.35
CA TRP A 517 -7.38 -3.11 1.55
C TRP A 517 -7.50 -1.73 2.19
N ASN A 518 -6.36 -1.06 2.43
CA ASN A 518 -6.36 0.28 3.03
C ASN A 518 -7.14 1.30 2.18
N ARG A 519 -7.02 1.23 0.84
CA ARG A 519 -7.76 2.11 -0.07
C ARG A 519 -9.27 1.81 -0.06
N VAL A 520 -9.66 0.54 -0.08
CA VAL A 520 -11.06 0.13 0.04
C VAL A 520 -11.64 0.61 1.37
N THR A 521 -10.90 0.47 2.47
CA THR A 521 -11.39 0.98 3.77
C THR A 521 -11.51 2.50 3.78
N ASN A 522 -10.59 3.22 3.15
CA ASN A 522 -10.68 4.69 3.02
C ASN A 522 -11.88 5.11 2.16
N LEU A 523 -12.16 4.37 1.07
CA LEU A 523 -13.37 4.59 0.27
C LEU A 523 -14.64 4.38 1.10
N TYR A 524 -14.67 3.35 1.95
CA TYR A 524 -15.83 3.08 2.81
C TYR A 524 -15.98 4.13 3.91
N ASP A 525 -14.86 4.62 4.48
CA ASP A 525 -14.87 5.76 5.40
C ASP A 525 -15.41 7.01 4.71
N GLU A 526 -14.90 7.31 3.52
CA GLU A 526 -15.35 8.45 2.71
C GLU A 526 -16.84 8.34 2.38
N LEU A 527 -17.34 7.15 2.06
CA LEU A 527 -18.76 6.93 1.73
C LEU A 527 -19.65 6.63 2.95
N PHE A 528 -19.12 6.65 4.17
CA PHE A 528 -19.82 6.30 5.41
C PHE A 528 -20.49 4.92 5.38
N LEU A 529 -19.83 3.98 4.70
CA LEU A 529 -20.29 2.60 4.59
C LEU A 529 -19.75 1.75 5.76
N PRO A 530 -20.51 0.75 6.23
CA PRO A 530 -20.03 -0.15 7.27
C PRO A 530 -18.79 -0.93 6.81
N LYS A 531 -17.65 -0.74 7.49
CA LYS A 531 -16.39 -1.45 7.19
C LYS A 531 -16.50 -2.97 7.28
N LEU A 532 -17.36 -3.48 8.16
CA LEU A 532 -17.62 -4.91 8.32
C LEU A 532 -18.15 -5.55 7.03
N GLU A 533 -18.79 -4.76 6.17
CA GLU A 533 -19.31 -5.19 4.88
C GLU A 533 -18.31 -4.95 3.74
N ALA A 534 -17.13 -4.37 4.02
CA ALA A 534 -16.19 -3.99 2.97
C ALA A 534 -15.70 -5.19 2.17
N VAL A 535 -15.36 -6.31 2.81
CA VAL A 535 -14.91 -7.51 2.11
C VAL A 535 -16.03 -8.09 1.25
N SER A 536 -17.21 -8.35 1.83
CA SER A 536 -18.32 -9.01 1.12
C SER A 536 -18.90 -8.17 -0.02
N ARG A 537 -19.02 -6.85 0.18
CA ARG A 537 -19.44 -5.95 -0.88
C ARG A 537 -18.38 -5.82 -1.96
N THR A 538 -17.10 -5.73 -1.59
CA THR A 538 -15.99 -5.66 -2.55
C THR A 538 -15.87 -6.94 -3.39
N ASP A 539 -16.03 -8.10 -2.76
CA ASP A 539 -16.12 -9.41 -3.43
C ASP A 539 -17.26 -9.48 -4.46
N SER A 540 -18.46 -9.03 -4.07
CA SER A 540 -19.58 -8.89 -5.01
C SER A 540 -19.26 -7.89 -6.13
N TYR A 541 -18.62 -6.75 -5.82
CA TYR A 541 -18.24 -5.74 -6.81
C TYR A 541 -17.24 -6.27 -7.83
N PHE A 542 -16.24 -7.02 -7.40
CA PHE A 542 -15.29 -7.65 -8.32
C PHE A 542 -15.98 -8.58 -9.31
N SER A 543 -16.93 -9.39 -8.83
CA SER A 543 -17.65 -10.34 -9.67
C SER A 543 -18.40 -9.59 -10.78
N ASP A 544 -19.03 -8.45 -10.45
CA ASP A 544 -19.82 -7.66 -11.38
C ASP A 544 -19.01 -7.11 -12.58
N PHE A 545 -17.76 -6.65 -12.39
CA PHE A 545 -16.97 -6.12 -13.51
C PHE A 545 -15.96 -7.10 -14.10
N ALA A 546 -15.47 -8.08 -13.34
CA ALA A 546 -14.56 -9.13 -13.84
C ALA A 546 -15.21 -9.99 -14.94
N ASP A 547 -16.54 -10.14 -14.90
CA ASP A 547 -17.33 -10.88 -15.88
C ASP A 547 -17.67 -10.05 -17.13
N THR A 548 -17.27 -8.78 -17.18
CA THR A 548 -17.48 -7.94 -18.37
C THR A 548 -16.65 -8.47 -19.54
N HIS A 549 -17.30 -8.70 -20.69
CA HIS A 549 -16.64 -9.23 -21.89
C HIS A 549 -15.40 -8.42 -22.29
N LEU A 550 -15.50 -7.09 -22.29
CA LEU A 550 -14.39 -6.20 -22.63
C LEU A 550 -13.21 -6.38 -21.67
N PHE A 551 -13.46 -6.47 -20.36
CA PHE A 551 -12.40 -6.67 -19.37
C PHE A 551 -11.66 -8.00 -19.60
N GLN A 552 -12.38 -9.09 -19.82
CA GLN A 552 -11.78 -10.39 -20.12
C GLN A 552 -10.97 -10.38 -21.42
N GLU A 553 -11.47 -9.69 -22.45
CA GLU A 553 -10.76 -9.51 -23.72
C GLU A 553 -9.44 -8.76 -23.51
N LEU A 554 -9.48 -7.62 -22.83
CA LEU A 554 -8.30 -6.79 -22.52
C LEU A 554 -7.25 -7.55 -21.71
N MET A 555 -7.67 -8.30 -20.68
CA MET A 555 -6.77 -9.10 -19.84
C MET A 555 -6.05 -10.21 -20.61
N ARG A 556 -6.67 -10.74 -21.67
CA ARG A 556 -6.07 -11.76 -22.56
C ARG A 556 -5.13 -11.17 -23.60
N MET A 557 -5.14 -9.86 -23.83
CA MET A 557 -4.25 -9.22 -24.79
C MET A 557 -2.78 -9.32 -24.36
N LYS A 558 -1.90 -9.64 -25.31
CA LYS A 558 -0.45 -9.69 -25.10
C LYS A 558 0.16 -8.33 -24.75
N GLY A 559 -0.49 -7.24 -25.17
CA GLY A 559 -0.03 -5.87 -24.91
C GLY A 559 -0.35 -5.35 -23.51
N PHE A 560 -1.23 -6.02 -22.76
CA PHE A 560 -1.61 -5.59 -21.41
C PHE A 560 -0.52 -5.96 -20.39
N PRO A 561 -0.05 -5.05 -19.51
CA PRO A 561 1.07 -5.31 -18.63
C PRO A 561 0.86 -6.51 -17.68
N ASP A 562 1.78 -7.47 -17.69
CA ASP A 562 1.69 -8.67 -16.84
C ASP A 562 1.72 -8.36 -15.34
N VAL A 563 2.37 -7.26 -14.95
CA VAL A 563 2.40 -6.81 -13.55
C VAL A 563 0.98 -6.53 -13.04
N PHE A 564 0.14 -5.89 -13.85
CA PHE A 564 -1.26 -5.62 -13.49
C PHE A 564 -2.11 -6.89 -13.47
N LYS A 565 -1.85 -7.85 -14.37
CA LYS A 565 -2.51 -9.17 -14.34
C LYS A 565 -2.18 -9.93 -13.05
N ASN A 566 -0.90 -9.94 -12.68
CA ASN A 566 -0.43 -10.62 -11.47
C ASN A 566 -0.98 -9.97 -10.20
N ARG A 567 -1.04 -8.63 -10.16
CA ARG A 567 -1.64 -7.87 -9.06
C ARG A 567 -3.14 -8.11 -8.96
N TRP A 568 -3.85 -8.00 -10.07
CA TRP A 568 -5.26 -8.35 -10.18
C TRP A 568 -5.54 -9.72 -9.58
N ASN A 569 -4.82 -10.76 -10.03
CA ASN A 569 -5.00 -12.12 -9.49
C ASN A 569 -4.73 -12.20 -7.99
N SER A 570 -3.69 -11.50 -7.50
CA SER A 570 -3.32 -11.51 -6.07
C SER A 570 -4.36 -10.80 -5.20
N VAL A 571 -4.90 -9.68 -5.67
CA VAL A 571 -5.86 -8.85 -4.95
C VAL A 571 -7.27 -9.46 -5.04
N TYR A 572 -7.69 -9.91 -6.22
CA TYR A 572 -8.92 -10.68 -6.41
C TYR A 572 -8.95 -11.88 -5.47
N GLN A 573 -7.88 -12.70 -5.45
CA GLN A 573 -7.78 -13.80 -4.49
C GLN A 573 -7.82 -13.34 -3.03
N PHE A 574 -7.19 -12.21 -2.70
CA PHE A 574 -7.24 -11.67 -1.34
C PHE A 574 -8.67 -11.33 -0.89
N PHE A 575 -9.50 -10.74 -1.76
CA PHE A 575 -10.87 -10.33 -1.42
C PHE A 575 -11.91 -11.44 -1.58
N HIS A 576 -11.81 -12.29 -2.61
CA HIS A 576 -12.70 -13.46 -2.84
C HIS A 576 -12.45 -14.58 -1.87
N GLU A 577 -11.17 -14.94 -1.72
CA GLU A 577 -10.78 -16.11 -0.93
C GLU A 577 -10.51 -15.73 0.52
N GLY A 578 -10.40 -14.42 0.80
CA GLY A 578 -10.62 -13.79 2.10
C GLY A 578 -9.95 -14.49 3.28
N ASN A 579 -8.75 -15.07 3.15
CA ASN A 579 -8.28 -15.92 4.25
C ASN A 579 -6.79 -16.34 4.14
N PRO A 580 -6.05 -16.42 5.26
CA PRO A 580 -4.83 -17.23 5.40
C PRO A 580 -4.92 -18.66 4.80
N SER A 581 -6.14 -19.17 4.59
CA SER A 581 -6.44 -20.41 3.87
C SER A 581 -5.86 -20.46 2.45
N THR A 582 -5.73 -19.38 1.68
CA THR A 582 -5.17 -19.46 0.31
C THR A 582 -3.67 -19.76 0.30
N ILE A 583 -2.91 -19.13 1.20
CA ILE A 583 -1.48 -19.44 1.35
C ILE A 583 -1.35 -20.88 1.86
N LEU A 584 -2.22 -21.30 2.78
CA LEU A 584 -2.31 -22.67 3.25
C LEU A 584 -2.64 -23.67 2.11
N ILE A 585 -3.60 -23.38 1.24
CA ILE A 585 -3.97 -24.20 0.07
C ILE A 585 -2.80 -24.32 -0.90
N ARG A 586 -2.12 -23.20 -1.21
CA ARG A 586 -0.93 -23.20 -2.07
C ARG A 586 0.20 -24.03 -1.45
N THR A 587 0.42 -23.90 -0.14
CA THR A 587 1.41 -24.70 0.58
C THR A 587 1.06 -26.19 0.52
N ILE A 588 -0.20 -26.57 0.76
CA ILE A 588 -0.68 -27.96 0.63
C ILE A 588 -0.45 -28.48 -0.79
N THR A 589 -0.88 -27.72 -1.80
CA THR A 589 -0.79 -28.10 -3.22
C THR A 589 0.66 -28.25 -3.68
N ASN A 590 1.56 -27.38 -3.22
CA ASN A 590 2.98 -27.46 -3.56
C ASN A 590 3.68 -28.58 -2.79
N ALA A 591 3.37 -28.75 -1.51
CA ALA A 591 3.92 -29.83 -0.69
C ALA A 591 3.55 -31.20 -1.29
N ARG A 592 2.31 -31.36 -1.77
CA ARG A 592 1.83 -32.61 -2.38
C ARG A 592 2.64 -33.05 -3.60
N LYS A 593 3.30 -32.13 -4.31
CA LYS A 593 4.14 -32.44 -5.48
C LYS A 593 5.49 -33.05 -5.12
N SER A 594 5.99 -32.77 -3.91
CA SER A 594 7.37 -33.04 -3.52
C SER A 594 7.52 -33.94 -2.31
N PHE A 595 6.46 -34.14 -1.52
CA PHE A 595 6.49 -34.90 -0.28
C PHE A 595 5.46 -36.03 -0.28
N LEU A 596 5.79 -37.14 0.39
CA LEU A 596 4.97 -38.35 0.40
C LEU A 596 3.66 -38.17 1.18
N LYS A 597 3.70 -37.40 2.27
CA LYS A 597 2.54 -37.13 3.14
C LYS A 597 2.53 -35.68 3.59
N ILE A 598 1.33 -35.18 3.87
CA ILE A 598 1.08 -33.88 4.49
C ILE A 598 0.47 -34.10 5.87
N ASN A 599 1.16 -33.60 6.88
CA ASN A 599 0.76 -33.67 8.27
C ASN A 599 0.34 -32.28 8.74
N MET A 600 -0.85 -32.15 9.34
CA MET A 600 -1.35 -30.90 9.87
C MET A 600 -1.46 -30.97 11.40
N VAL A 601 -0.78 -30.05 12.08
CA VAL A 601 -0.75 -29.92 13.53
C VAL A 601 -1.61 -28.75 13.94
N ILE A 602 -2.55 -29.01 14.85
CA ILE A 602 -3.51 -28.04 15.37
C ILE A 602 -3.43 -28.00 16.89
N GLY A 603 -3.60 -26.82 17.46
CA GLY A 603 -3.65 -26.61 18.90
C GLY A 603 -2.42 -25.86 19.40
N TYR A 604 -2.14 -25.97 20.69
CA TYR A 604 -1.01 -25.29 21.30
C TYR A 604 0.30 -25.99 20.92
N PHE A 605 1.24 -25.31 20.27
CA PHE A 605 2.55 -25.89 20.00
C PHE A 605 3.63 -24.80 19.94
N LYS A 606 4.66 -24.94 20.78
CA LYS A 606 5.95 -24.34 20.46
C LYS A 606 6.47 -24.99 19.19
N GLY A 607 6.82 -24.19 18.18
CA GLY A 607 7.34 -24.65 16.88
C GLY A 607 8.42 -25.75 16.93
N GLU A 608 9.06 -25.96 18.08
CA GLU A 608 9.96 -27.09 18.38
C GLU A 608 9.34 -28.45 18.07
N PHE A 609 8.06 -28.66 18.39
CA PHE A 609 7.36 -29.92 18.14
C PHE A 609 7.36 -30.28 16.65
N ILE A 610 6.97 -29.32 15.82
CA ILE A 610 6.95 -29.49 14.36
C ILE A 610 8.36 -29.55 13.80
N TYR A 611 9.27 -28.74 14.32
CA TYR A 611 10.67 -28.72 13.91
C TYR A 611 11.33 -30.08 14.09
N GLN A 612 11.16 -30.73 15.25
CA GLN A 612 11.71 -32.06 15.52
C GLN A 612 11.17 -33.09 14.54
N LEU A 613 9.85 -33.09 14.28
CA LEU A 613 9.23 -34.01 13.33
C LEU A 613 9.72 -33.79 11.90
N ALA A 614 9.81 -32.54 11.48
CA ALA A 614 10.26 -32.16 10.15
C ALA A 614 11.74 -32.51 9.93
N ASN A 615 12.59 -32.30 10.95
CA ASN A 615 14.01 -32.64 10.94
C ASN A 615 14.23 -34.16 10.89
N ASP A 616 13.42 -34.93 11.61
CA ASP A 616 13.58 -36.39 11.69
C ASP A 616 12.91 -37.14 10.52
N ILE A 617 11.97 -36.48 9.82
CA ILE A 617 11.15 -37.06 8.74
C ILE A 617 11.19 -36.15 7.50
N GLY A 618 12.33 -36.14 6.81
CA GLY A 618 12.54 -35.31 5.61
C GLY A 618 11.65 -35.65 4.39
N ALA A 619 10.98 -36.80 4.38
CA ALA A 619 10.11 -37.23 3.27
C ALA A 619 8.65 -36.76 3.38
N GLU A 620 8.27 -36.16 4.51
CA GLU A 620 6.92 -35.68 4.78
C GLU A 620 6.91 -34.18 5.03
N PHE A 621 5.77 -33.54 4.77
CA PHE A 621 5.58 -32.11 4.96
C PHE A 621 4.71 -31.82 6.19
N PHE A 622 5.09 -30.84 6.99
CA PHE A 622 4.39 -30.50 8.23
C PHE A 622 3.81 -29.09 8.19
N ILE A 623 2.54 -28.95 8.57
CA ILE A 623 1.84 -27.66 8.61
C ILE A 623 1.32 -27.42 10.02
N GLY A 624 1.76 -26.35 10.67
CA GLY A 624 1.22 -25.91 11.96
C GLY A 624 0.15 -24.84 11.79
N ILE A 625 -0.97 -24.94 12.52
CA ILE A 625 -1.97 -23.87 12.65
C ILE A 625 -2.19 -23.58 14.13
N GLY A 626 -1.84 -22.36 14.56
CA GLY A 626 -1.97 -21.93 15.96
C GLY A 626 -2.55 -20.54 16.08
N GLU A 627 -3.08 -20.23 17.26
CA GLU A 627 -3.69 -18.94 17.59
C GLU A 627 -2.73 -18.00 18.32
N ASP A 628 -1.70 -18.54 18.99
CA ASP A 628 -0.65 -17.76 19.66
C ASP A 628 0.38 -17.25 18.64
N GLN A 629 0.31 -15.97 18.34
CA GLN A 629 1.17 -15.27 17.40
C GLN A 629 2.66 -15.42 17.72
N ASN A 630 3.05 -15.48 18.99
CA ASN A 630 4.45 -15.56 19.42
C ASN A 630 5.03 -16.93 19.07
N GLU A 631 4.23 -17.99 19.23
CA GLU A 631 4.60 -19.35 18.85
C GLU A 631 4.76 -19.49 17.33
N ILE A 632 3.90 -18.83 16.55
CA ILE A 632 3.98 -18.83 15.08
C ILE A 632 5.26 -18.16 14.59
N TYR A 633 5.63 -17.00 15.16
CA TYR A 633 6.88 -16.33 14.82
C TYR A 633 8.11 -17.18 15.16
N TYR A 634 8.11 -17.76 16.36
CA TYR A 634 9.16 -18.68 16.79
C TYR A 634 9.29 -19.85 15.80
N ALA A 635 8.18 -20.50 15.46
CA ALA A 635 8.14 -21.62 14.53
C ALA A 635 8.65 -21.24 13.12
N LYS A 636 8.21 -20.10 12.56
CA LYS A 636 8.69 -19.62 11.25
C LYS A 636 10.21 -19.43 11.24
N SER A 637 10.75 -18.82 12.30
CA SER A 637 12.19 -18.57 12.41
C SER A 637 13.00 -19.87 12.46
N LYS A 638 12.46 -20.90 13.15
CA LYS A 638 13.08 -22.21 13.31
C LYS A 638 13.01 -23.05 12.05
N PHE A 639 11.91 -23.00 11.31
CA PHE A 639 11.75 -23.80 10.09
C PHE A 639 12.68 -23.39 8.95
N MET A 640 13.24 -22.17 9.01
CA MET A 640 14.30 -21.75 8.09
C MET A 640 15.58 -22.58 8.23
N GLU A 641 15.80 -23.24 9.37
CA GLU A 641 16.97 -24.10 9.63
C GLU A 641 16.78 -25.53 9.07
N LEU A 642 15.59 -25.89 8.59
CA LEU A 642 15.30 -27.24 8.09
C LEU A 642 15.85 -27.47 6.68
N GLU A 643 16.51 -28.62 6.51
CA GLU A 643 16.90 -29.17 5.21
C GLU A 643 16.44 -30.64 5.13
N PRO A 644 15.42 -30.96 4.30
CA PRO A 644 14.70 -30.09 3.36
C PRO A 644 13.76 -29.08 4.05
N GLN A 645 13.35 -28.04 3.32
CA GLN A 645 12.32 -27.07 3.75
C GLN A 645 10.93 -27.74 3.75
N ASN A 646 10.68 -28.61 4.71
CA ASN A 646 9.50 -29.48 4.77
C ASN A 646 8.53 -29.12 5.90
N ALA A 647 8.55 -27.87 6.38
CA ALA A 647 7.59 -27.38 7.36
C ALA A 647 7.09 -25.96 7.04
N SER A 648 5.86 -25.66 7.46
CA SER A 648 5.26 -24.34 7.38
C SER A 648 4.31 -24.12 8.54
N VAL A 649 4.07 -22.86 8.89
CA VAL A 649 3.20 -22.52 10.02
C VAL A 649 2.34 -21.30 9.69
N PHE A 650 1.08 -21.35 10.11
CA PHE A 650 0.05 -20.37 9.84
C PHE A 650 -0.57 -19.89 11.13
N TRP A 651 -0.72 -18.58 11.25
CA TRP A 651 -1.46 -17.99 12.34
C TRP A 651 -2.94 -17.94 11.97
N GLY A 652 -3.79 -18.42 12.87
CA GLY A 652 -5.23 -18.27 12.77
C GLY A 652 -6.01 -19.38 13.46
N ASN A 653 -7.32 -19.18 13.57
CA ASN A 653 -8.20 -20.14 14.24
C ASN A 653 -8.47 -21.35 13.31
N PRO A 654 -8.13 -22.59 13.74
CA PRO A 654 -8.33 -23.80 12.94
C PRO A 654 -9.78 -24.03 12.52
N ILE A 655 -10.75 -23.69 13.38
CA ILE A 655 -12.19 -23.84 13.09
C ILE A 655 -12.60 -22.95 11.91
N LYS A 656 -11.96 -21.79 11.73
CA LYS A 656 -12.21 -20.87 10.61
C LYS A 656 -11.40 -21.23 9.35
N LEU A 657 -10.20 -21.77 9.52
CA LEU A 657 -9.26 -22.04 8.42
C LEU A 657 -9.53 -23.38 7.72
N LEU A 658 -9.76 -24.44 8.49
CA LEU A 658 -9.87 -25.80 7.96
C LEU A 658 -11.05 -26.02 7.01
N PRO A 659 -12.25 -25.42 7.19
CA PRO A 659 -13.35 -25.63 6.25
C PRO A 659 -12.98 -25.26 4.81
N ASN A 660 -12.02 -24.33 4.65
CA ASN A 660 -11.63 -23.74 3.37
C ASN A 660 -10.49 -24.47 2.65
N ILE A 661 -9.86 -25.49 3.24
CA ILE A 661 -8.86 -26.31 2.53
C ILE A 661 -9.58 -27.43 1.73
N PRO A 662 -8.98 -28.01 0.68
CA PRO A 662 -9.65 -29.05 -0.11
C PRO A 662 -9.92 -30.30 0.72
N ASP A 663 -11.02 -30.99 0.42
CA ASP A 663 -11.29 -32.32 0.98
C ASP A 663 -10.22 -33.32 0.53
N ASP A 664 -10.03 -34.39 1.29
CA ASP A 664 -9.04 -35.45 1.00
C ASP A 664 -7.61 -34.91 0.74
N SER A 665 -7.22 -33.82 1.39
CA SER A 665 -5.94 -33.13 1.10
C SER A 665 -4.86 -33.34 2.15
N ILE A 666 -5.22 -33.85 3.34
CA ILE A 666 -4.31 -34.01 4.49
C ILE A 666 -4.23 -35.49 4.89
N ASP A 667 -3.02 -36.02 5.08
CA ASP A 667 -2.84 -37.43 5.45
C ASP A 667 -2.95 -37.66 6.95
N ASN A 668 -2.42 -36.75 7.77
CA ASN A 668 -2.55 -36.89 9.21
C ASN A 668 -2.90 -35.56 9.85
N PHE A 669 -3.94 -35.56 10.68
CA PHE A 669 -4.21 -34.48 11.61
C PHE A 669 -3.65 -34.84 12.97
N ILE A 670 -2.97 -33.90 13.62
CA ILE A 670 -2.42 -34.06 14.96
C ILE A 670 -2.96 -32.92 15.81
N ILE A 671 -3.80 -33.27 16.77
CA ILE A 671 -4.31 -32.30 17.75
C ILE A 671 -3.41 -32.38 18.98
N ASN A 672 -2.72 -31.28 19.29
CA ASN A 672 -1.83 -31.16 20.44
C ASN A 672 -2.58 -30.52 21.62
N MET A 673 -2.79 -31.27 22.70
CA MET A 673 -3.71 -30.92 23.80
C MET A 673 -3.10 -31.17 25.20
N PRO A 674 -2.21 -30.30 25.70
CA PRO A 674 -1.70 -30.39 27.06
C PRO A 674 -2.73 -29.96 28.11
N LYS A 675 -2.83 -30.69 29.22
CA LYS A 675 -3.75 -30.45 30.35
C LYS A 675 -3.55 -29.06 30.98
N SER A 676 -2.33 -28.53 30.94
CA SER A 676 -1.97 -27.21 31.46
C SER A 676 -2.63 -26.05 30.70
N VAL A 677 -3.07 -26.31 29.45
CA VAL A 677 -3.71 -25.32 28.59
C VAL A 677 -5.17 -25.73 28.41
N GLN A 678 -6.08 -25.07 29.15
CA GLN A 678 -7.52 -25.25 28.94
C GLN A 678 -7.88 -24.71 27.54
N LEU A 679 -7.94 -25.56 26.52
CA LEU A 679 -8.47 -25.17 25.22
C LEU A 679 -9.95 -24.82 25.36
N GLU A 680 -10.33 -23.58 25.04
CA GLU A 680 -11.75 -23.15 24.96
C GLU A 680 -12.56 -24.03 23.99
N ILE A 681 -11.91 -24.65 23.01
CA ILE A 681 -12.51 -25.60 22.08
C ILE A 681 -13.08 -26.85 22.81
N LEU A 682 -12.50 -27.23 23.97
CA LEU A 682 -12.96 -28.37 24.77
C LEU A 682 -14.09 -28.02 25.74
N THR A 683 -14.22 -26.75 26.14
CA THR A 683 -15.33 -26.30 27.00
C THR A 683 -16.61 -26.04 26.20
N ASN A 684 -16.49 -25.86 24.87
CA ASN A 684 -17.61 -25.72 23.95
C ASN A 684 -17.78 -26.98 23.06
N THR A 685 -18.66 -27.88 23.49
CA THR A 685 -18.95 -29.15 22.80
C THR A 685 -19.33 -28.95 21.32
N SER A 686 -19.99 -27.85 20.96
CA SER A 686 -20.40 -27.58 19.57
C SER A 686 -19.21 -27.27 18.65
N SER A 687 -18.20 -26.56 19.16
CA SER A 687 -16.97 -26.22 18.44
C SER A 687 -16.10 -27.45 18.20
N LEU A 688 -15.97 -28.33 19.20
CA LEU A 688 -15.25 -29.59 19.07
C LEU A 688 -15.91 -30.51 18.03
N VAL A 689 -17.23 -30.64 18.07
CA VAL A 689 -18.01 -31.45 17.13
C VAL A 689 -17.81 -30.97 15.69
N SER A 690 -17.86 -29.64 15.47
CA SER A 690 -17.62 -29.03 14.17
C SER A 690 -16.18 -29.28 13.67
N LEU A 691 -15.19 -29.15 14.55
CA LEU A 691 -13.78 -29.37 14.22
C LEU A 691 -13.52 -30.82 13.78
N ILE A 692 -14.01 -31.81 14.54
CA ILE A 692 -13.83 -33.23 14.20
C ILE A 692 -14.54 -33.58 12.89
N SER A 693 -15.73 -33.02 12.65
CA SER A 693 -16.46 -33.21 11.38
C SER A 693 -15.68 -32.62 10.20
N THR A 694 -15.08 -31.45 10.38
CA THR A 694 -14.26 -30.81 9.35
C THR A 694 -13.00 -31.64 9.08
N ILE A 695 -12.28 -32.06 10.12
CA ILE A 695 -11.09 -32.92 10.01
C ILE A 695 -11.39 -34.19 9.23
N ARG A 696 -12.54 -34.83 9.49
CA ARG A 696 -12.96 -36.03 8.75
C ARG A 696 -13.03 -35.78 7.24
N ALA A 697 -13.63 -34.66 6.82
CA ALA A 697 -13.75 -34.33 5.39
C ALA A 697 -12.40 -34.00 4.74
N LYS A 698 -11.44 -33.46 5.50
CA LYS A 698 -10.12 -33.07 4.98
C LYS A 698 -9.08 -34.19 4.98
N LEU A 699 -9.35 -35.28 5.71
CA LEU A 699 -8.47 -36.45 5.78
C LEU A 699 -8.53 -37.27 4.51
N THR A 700 -7.37 -37.71 4.02
CA THR A 700 -7.31 -38.72 2.96
C THR A 700 -7.90 -40.05 3.43
N ASP A 701 -8.27 -40.87 2.45
CA ASP A 701 -8.80 -42.22 2.60
C ASP A 701 -7.99 -43.16 3.51
N THR A 702 -6.67 -42.95 3.59
CA THR A 702 -5.71 -43.70 4.42
C THR A 702 -5.20 -42.89 5.61
N GLY A 703 -5.80 -41.73 5.85
CA GLY A 703 -5.32 -40.75 6.81
C GLY A 703 -5.69 -41.08 8.26
N THR A 704 -4.98 -40.46 9.20
CA THR A 704 -5.21 -40.66 10.63
C THR A 704 -5.42 -39.34 11.38
N LEU A 705 -6.37 -39.35 12.32
CA LEU A 705 -6.50 -38.32 13.34
C LEU A 705 -5.74 -38.80 14.58
N ARG A 706 -4.80 -37.99 15.05
CA ARG A 706 -3.97 -38.26 16.22
C ARG A 706 -4.19 -37.20 17.28
N ILE A 707 -4.22 -37.61 18.53
CA ILE A 707 -4.35 -36.71 19.67
C ILE A 707 -3.20 -36.94 20.62
N VAL A 708 -2.41 -35.90 20.87
CA VAL A 708 -1.35 -35.89 21.89
C VAL A 708 -1.93 -35.20 23.12
N SER A 709 -2.02 -35.91 24.25
CA SER A 709 -2.58 -35.37 25.47
C SER A 709 -2.00 -36.01 26.74
N ASP A 710 -2.05 -35.32 27.87
CA ASP A 710 -1.85 -35.87 29.22
C ASP A 710 -3.13 -35.78 30.09
N ILE A 711 -4.30 -35.59 29.46
CA ILE A 711 -5.60 -35.66 30.12
C ILE A 711 -5.82 -37.08 30.65
N PRO A 712 -6.17 -37.28 31.95
CA PRO A 712 -6.36 -38.63 32.50
C PRO A 712 -7.43 -39.44 31.74
N LYS A 713 -7.07 -40.66 31.32
CA LYS A 713 -7.97 -41.57 30.56
C LYS A 713 -9.24 -41.98 31.31
N VAL A 714 -9.32 -41.74 32.62
CA VAL A 714 -10.46 -42.11 33.49
C VAL A 714 -11.41 -40.92 33.71
N GLY A 715 -11.08 -39.71 33.21
CA GLY A 715 -11.88 -38.50 33.45
C GLY A 715 -13.04 -38.29 32.45
N ASP A 716 -14.06 -37.53 32.86
CA ASP A 716 -15.23 -37.20 32.05
C ASP A 716 -14.88 -36.47 30.74
N LEU A 717 -13.87 -35.60 30.79
CA LEU A 717 -13.37 -34.88 29.62
C LEU A 717 -12.80 -35.82 28.55
N PHE A 718 -12.03 -36.83 28.97
CA PHE A 718 -11.51 -37.87 28.07
C PHE A 718 -12.65 -38.68 27.45
N ASN A 719 -13.58 -39.14 28.29
CA ASN A 719 -14.71 -39.95 27.84
C ASN A 719 -15.60 -39.19 26.84
N THR A 720 -15.80 -37.89 27.05
CA THR A 720 -16.57 -37.02 26.15
C THR A 720 -15.87 -36.87 24.81
N LEU A 721 -14.59 -36.48 24.82
CA LEU A 721 -13.78 -36.35 23.60
C LEU A 721 -13.73 -37.67 22.80
N TYR A 722 -13.49 -38.78 23.49
CA TYR A 722 -13.38 -40.09 22.87
C TYR A 722 -14.70 -40.54 22.24
N LYS A 723 -15.83 -40.35 22.93
CA LYS A 723 -17.16 -40.65 22.38
C LYS A 723 -17.51 -39.79 21.17
N GLU A 724 -17.17 -38.50 21.20
CA GLU A 724 -17.44 -37.60 20.07
C GLU A 724 -16.64 -37.95 18.82
N ILE A 725 -15.38 -38.37 18.97
CA ILE A 725 -14.57 -38.81 17.83
C ILE A 725 -15.18 -40.07 17.20
N LEU A 726 -15.55 -41.06 18.03
CA LEU A 726 -16.20 -42.28 17.54
C LEU A 726 -17.55 -41.99 16.87
N SER A 727 -18.34 -41.06 17.41
CA SER A 727 -19.65 -40.68 16.85
C SER A 727 -19.55 -40.11 15.43
N LYS A 728 -18.38 -39.56 15.06
CA LYS A 728 -18.10 -39.03 13.72
C LYS A 728 -17.54 -40.04 12.74
N GLY A 729 -17.56 -41.33 13.07
CA GLY A 729 -17.16 -42.38 12.13
C GLY A 729 -15.65 -42.65 12.10
N PHE A 730 -14.97 -42.33 13.20
CA PHE A 730 -13.60 -42.80 13.45
C PHE A 730 -13.62 -44.11 14.26
N VAL A 731 -12.56 -44.90 14.14
CA VAL A 731 -12.28 -46.10 14.96
C VAL A 731 -10.95 -45.92 15.65
N ASP A 732 -10.86 -46.32 16.92
CA ASP A 732 -9.58 -46.38 17.62
C ASP A 732 -8.67 -47.45 16.98
N CYS A 733 -7.55 -46.99 16.40
CA CYS A 733 -6.53 -47.82 15.80
C CYS A 733 -5.20 -47.75 16.56
N SER A 734 -5.21 -47.26 17.81
CA SER A 734 -4.03 -47.08 18.67
C SER A 734 -3.29 -48.40 18.96
N GLY A 735 -3.97 -49.56 18.88
CA GLY A 735 -3.38 -50.88 19.15
C GLY A 735 -2.73 -51.59 17.94
N GLY A 736 -2.87 -51.07 16.72
CA GLY A 736 -2.53 -51.79 15.48
C GLY A 736 -1.17 -51.45 14.85
N THR A 737 -0.47 -50.43 15.33
CA THR A 737 0.81 -50.01 14.75
C THR A 737 1.71 -49.47 15.86
N ASN A 738 2.91 -50.03 16.01
CA ASN A 738 4.07 -49.23 16.42
C ASN A 738 4.21 -48.13 15.37
N SER A 739 3.48 -47.03 15.52
CA SER A 739 3.51 -45.98 14.52
C SER A 739 4.94 -45.48 14.48
N TYR A 740 5.58 -45.49 13.31
CA TYR A 740 6.91 -44.90 13.12
C TYR A 740 6.95 -43.48 13.69
N PHE A 741 5.80 -42.79 13.67
CA PHE A 741 5.53 -41.53 14.34
C PHE A 741 5.76 -41.56 15.87
N TYR A 742 5.25 -42.55 16.60
CA TYR A 742 5.49 -42.72 18.05
C TYR A 742 6.97 -43.00 18.36
N SER A 743 7.68 -43.74 17.51
CA SER A 743 9.12 -44.00 17.68
C SER A 743 10.00 -42.77 17.42
N LYS A 744 9.47 -41.77 16.70
CA LYS A 744 10.15 -40.51 16.34
C LYS A 744 9.73 -39.34 17.23
N LEU A 745 8.55 -39.40 17.85
CA LEU A 745 8.16 -38.47 18.91
C LEU A 745 8.87 -38.84 20.22
N ASN A 746 9.85 -38.03 20.63
CA ASN A 746 10.27 -38.04 22.03
C ASN A 746 9.23 -37.29 22.88
N LEU A 747 8.15 -37.98 23.24
CA LEU A 747 7.07 -37.43 24.07
C LEU A 747 7.59 -36.90 25.42
N ALA A 748 8.68 -37.47 25.95
CA ALA A 748 9.31 -37.03 27.20
C ALA A 748 10.06 -35.68 27.07
N SER A 749 10.31 -35.19 25.86
CA SER A 749 10.93 -33.88 25.60
C SER A 749 9.94 -32.72 25.55
N LEU A 750 8.63 -33.00 25.58
CA LEU A 750 7.58 -31.98 25.50
C LEU A 750 7.32 -31.39 26.89
N SER A 751 7.90 -30.22 27.16
CA SER A 751 7.92 -29.54 28.47
C SER A 751 6.55 -29.17 29.07
N TYR A 752 5.46 -29.31 28.31
CA TYR A 752 4.09 -28.95 28.72
C TYR A 752 3.26 -30.12 29.26
N TYR A 753 3.75 -31.35 29.13
CA TYR A 753 3.02 -32.55 29.47
C TYR A 753 3.60 -33.20 30.72
N SER A 754 2.72 -33.62 31.62
CA SER A 754 3.13 -34.37 32.82
C SER A 754 3.39 -35.84 32.49
N ASN A 755 2.47 -36.47 31.76
CA ASN A 755 2.56 -37.86 31.28
C ASN A 755 1.83 -37.99 29.93
N PRO A 756 2.47 -37.55 28.83
CA PRO A 756 1.83 -37.52 27.52
C PRO A 756 1.58 -38.93 26.97
N TYR A 757 0.43 -39.10 26.30
CA TYR A 757 0.12 -40.26 25.48
C TYR A 757 -0.39 -39.82 24.11
N LEU A 758 -0.32 -40.74 23.14
CA LEU A 758 -0.84 -40.57 21.80
C LEU A 758 -2.05 -41.49 21.61
N LEU A 759 -3.17 -40.93 21.14
CA LEU A 759 -4.28 -41.70 20.59
C LEU A 759 -4.26 -41.59 19.08
N SER A 760 -4.61 -42.67 18.39
CA SER A 760 -4.72 -42.71 16.93
C SER A 760 -6.08 -43.23 16.51
N PHE A 761 -6.73 -42.49 15.64
CA PHE A 761 -8.05 -42.74 15.11
C PHE A 761 -8.00 -42.83 13.58
N CYS A 762 -8.61 -43.87 13.04
CA CYS A 762 -8.68 -44.16 11.61
C CYS A 762 -10.13 -44.05 11.13
N LEU A 763 -10.36 -43.76 9.85
CA LEU A 763 -11.73 -43.69 9.32
C LEU A 763 -12.40 -45.08 9.31
N HIS A 764 -13.62 -45.17 9.84
CA HIS A 764 -14.43 -46.38 9.83
C HIS A 764 -14.89 -46.67 8.39
N ARG A 765 -14.48 -47.81 7.83
CA ARG A 765 -15.04 -48.32 6.57
C ARG A 765 -16.02 -49.46 6.89
N PRO A 766 -17.28 -49.40 6.46
CA PRO A 766 -18.02 -50.63 6.21
C PRO A 766 -17.27 -51.39 5.11
N LYS A 767 -16.96 -52.66 5.37
CA LYS A 767 -16.41 -53.55 4.35
C LYS A 767 -17.44 -53.84 3.27
#